data_AF-A0A0S7BJG9-F1
#
_entry.id   AF-A0A0S7BJG9-F1
#
_cell.length_a   1.000
_cell.length_b   1.000
_cell.length_c   1.000
_cell.angle_alpha   90.00
_cell.angle_beta   90.00
_cell.angle_gamma   90.00
#
_symmetry.space_group_name_H-M   'P 1'
#
loop_
_entity.id
_entity.type
_entity.pdbx_description
1 polymer ?
#
loop_
_entity_poly.entity_id
_entity_poly.type
_entity_poly.pdbx_seq_one_letter_code
_entity_poly.pdbx_strand_id
1 'polypeptide(L)'
;MSSSDLNARYYAGVAPEIVWPVERYLPPVRAGIWSAWLQDHITAGGWVLDPLGSHPGLAFEAARAGYRVLATVNNPIFSFMLDVLARGPGREDFQSALVELADSRRGEERLETHIQSLYLSACPNCGHMIPAQAFLWDRDAQIPYARVLQCQHCAFEGEAALTENDLSRLELSSRDAQHRARAIERIGPTDTVQRDAVAEALKTYLPRPLYALTTMINKVDALAMPPEKRRLAQALLLSVCDSANTLWPVAGGRSRPRQLGVPPQFRENNLWLALEAAVEEWSKAAKSLSITHWPDLPAAGGGICLFPGRMRSLLPLPPNVHPEAVLLIFPRPNQALWTLSALWAGWIWGREAVQPMRSVLDRKHFDWYWQTGAFHGALSGLAHHLGPDVPWFAAIPEITPGLLLSSLTAAHCSGLQLTGLALESEAGEVQLSWKAGNTTQPTLRKPDAIYRQAIRALLLQQGEPVSYLPLYTASLTAQAAQNSLPDKIDAVQVDLLSRVQAQLAAVFADRAELVHFPGASRSGESGHWGLARKSDTESPLADRVEMEVVRCLQKNPGWSFAALYDALCLQFRGLLTPPEELVRAVLDSYAEVDPDQPDRWSLRPQEHPAARRADLEAARELLLKVAATLRLSAQGDSPTLWRDSQGEILYAFYPMASSLVSRYVLNPDSSIPPQRCVVVLPGGRAGLLGYKLKRDPNLEQAFRGWRVLKFRHLRRLSEWTDLNLNSWNDLLDADPLGWDEATQLSIL
;
A
#
# COMPACT_ATOMS: atom_id res chain seq x y z
N MET A 1 -3.10 26.17 -15.76
CA MET A 1 -4.02 25.22 -15.11
C MET A 1 -3.95 25.43 -13.61
N SER A 2 -5.10 25.45 -12.96
CA SER A 2 -5.23 25.42 -11.50
C SER A 2 -5.06 23.99 -10.98
N SER A 3 -4.75 23.79 -9.70
CA SER A 3 -4.66 22.44 -9.12
C SER A 3 -5.99 21.68 -9.17
N SER A 4 -7.14 22.39 -9.18
CA SER A 4 -8.46 21.78 -9.33
C SER A 4 -8.70 21.16 -10.71
N ASP A 5 -7.99 21.62 -11.75
CA ASP A 5 -8.09 21.07 -13.11
C ASP A 5 -7.44 19.68 -13.21
N LEU A 6 -6.67 19.27 -12.19
CA LEU A 6 -5.99 17.98 -12.12
C LEU A 6 -6.77 16.92 -11.35
N ASN A 7 -7.97 17.21 -10.85
CA ASN A 7 -8.72 16.27 -10.02
C ASN A 7 -9.26 15.10 -10.87
N ALA A 8 -8.57 13.96 -10.83
CA ALA A 8 -9.00 12.72 -11.47
C ALA A 8 -9.74 11.81 -10.47
N ARG A 9 -10.55 10.87 -10.97
CA ARG A 9 -11.10 9.79 -10.12
C ARG A 9 -9.96 8.86 -9.69
N TYR A 10 -10.08 8.30 -8.49
CA TYR A 10 -9.23 7.21 -8.03
C TYR A 10 -9.81 5.87 -8.51
N TYR A 11 -8.96 4.97 -8.99
CA TYR A 11 -9.33 3.60 -9.34
C TYR A 11 -8.94 2.69 -8.18
N ALA A 12 -9.90 2.30 -7.36
CA ALA A 12 -9.62 1.60 -6.11
C ALA A 12 -8.99 0.22 -6.30
N GLY A 13 -9.29 -0.45 -7.42
CA GLY A 13 -8.94 -1.85 -7.62
C GLY A 13 -9.50 -2.77 -6.53
N VAL A 14 -9.01 -4.01 -6.52
CA VAL A 14 -9.32 -5.05 -5.53
C VAL A 14 -8.04 -5.72 -5.04
N ALA A 15 -8.15 -6.48 -3.95
CA ALA A 15 -7.04 -7.30 -3.49
C ALA A 15 -6.53 -8.21 -4.62
N PRO A 16 -5.21 -8.34 -4.80
CA PRO A 16 -4.66 -9.12 -5.89
C PRO A 16 -5.04 -10.60 -5.75
N GLU A 17 -5.60 -11.19 -6.82
CA GLU A 17 -5.91 -12.63 -6.88
C GLU A 17 -4.64 -13.50 -6.97
N ILE A 18 -3.56 -12.92 -7.49
CA ILE A 18 -2.30 -13.59 -7.76
C ILE A 18 -1.28 -13.16 -6.72
N VAL A 19 -0.78 -14.14 -5.96
CA VAL A 19 0.45 -14.03 -5.18
C VAL A 19 1.61 -14.29 -6.14
N TRP A 20 2.51 -13.34 -6.28
CA TRP A 20 3.59 -13.43 -7.26
C TRP A 20 4.82 -14.13 -6.68
N PRO A 21 5.56 -14.93 -7.46
CA PRO A 21 6.89 -15.34 -7.03
C PRO A 21 7.73 -14.12 -6.68
N VAL A 22 8.51 -14.18 -5.60
CA VAL A 22 9.32 -13.06 -5.08
C VAL A 22 8.53 -11.76 -4.79
N GLU A 23 7.24 -11.85 -4.51
CA GLU A 23 6.32 -10.71 -4.26
C GLU A 23 6.83 -9.71 -3.21
N ARG A 24 7.59 -10.17 -2.22
CA ARG A 24 8.15 -9.32 -1.16
C ARG A 24 9.00 -8.16 -1.67
N TYR A 25 9.52 -8.25 -2.90
CA TYR A 25 10.30 -7.20 -3.56
C TYR A 25 9.52 -6.35 -4.56
N LEU A 26 8.38 -6.86 -5.04
CA LEU A 26 7.53 -6.17 -6.00
C LEU A 26 6.82 -5.00 -5.32
N PRO A 27 6.52 -3.89 -6.01
CA PRO A 27 5.66 -2.83 -5.46
C PRO A 27 4.25 -3.38 -5.16
N PRO A 28 3.63 -3.06 -4.00
CA PRO A 28 2.29 -3.53 -3.72
C PRO A 28 1.29 -2.77 -4.59
N VAL A 29 0.61 -3.46 -5.51
CA VAL A 29 -0.40 -2.85 -6.36
C VAL A 29 -1.67 -3.69 -6.31
N ARG A 30 -2.82 -3.01 -6.36
CA ARG A 30 -4.12 -3.67 -6.41
C ARG A 30 -4.41 -4.13 -7.84
N ALA A 31 -5.19 -5.20 -7.95
CA ALA A 31 -5.66 -5.67 -9.24
C ALA A 31 -6.86 -4.84 -9.71
N GLY A 32 -7.10 -4.76 -11.01
CA GLY A 32 -8.27 -4.08 -11.59
C GLY A 32 -8.05 -2.60 -11.89
N ILE A 33 -6.95 -2.00 -11.43
CA ILE A 33 -6.62 -0.60 -11.68
C ILE A 33 -6.41 -0.35 -13.18
N TRP A 34 -5.58 -1.17 -13.83
CA TRP A 34 -5.16 -0.97 -15.20
C TRP A 34 -6.29 -1.26 -16.18
N SER A 35 -6.98 -2.36 -15.98
CA SER A 35 -8.13 -2.77 -16.81
C SER A 35 -9.23 -1.72 -16.78
N ALA A 36 -9.60 -1.20 -15.60
CA ALA A 36 -10.57 -0.12 -15.49
C ALA A 36 -10.10 1.17 -16.17
N TRP A 37 -8.84 1.56 -15.98
CA TRP A 37 -8.28 2.75 -16.65
C TRP A 37 -8.34 2.63 -18.17
N LEU A 38 -7.91 1.49 -18.72
CA LEU A 38 -7.88 1.26 -20.15
C LEU A 38 -9.30 1.21 -20.74
N GLN A 39 -10.25 0.57 -20.06
CA GLN A 39 -11.65 0.52 -20.49
C GLN A 39 -12.30 1.92 -20.59
N ASP A 40 -11.94 2.82 -19.68
CA ASP A 40 -12.49 4.17 -19.64
C ASP A 40 -11.85 5.14 -20.67
N HIS A 41 -10.66 4.82 -21.20
CA HIS A 41 -9.86 5.79 -21.97
C HIS A 41 -9.43 5.34 -23.37
N ILE A 42 -9.33 4.04 -23.63
CA ILE A 42 -8.79 3.55 -24.91
C ILE A 42 -9.66 2.44 -25.51
N THR A 43 -9.46 2.18 -26.80
CA THR A 43 -10.26 1.18 -27.52
C THR A 43 -9.84 -0.25 -27.16
N ALA A 44 -10.83 -1.14 -27.02
CA ALA A 44 -10.56 -2.55 -26.75
C ALA A 44 -9.64 -3.16 -27.82
N GLY A 45 -8.61 -3.90 -27.38
CA GLY A 45 -7.60 -4.46 -28.29
C GLY A 45 -6.49 -3.49 -28.70
N GLY A 46 -6.51 -2.25 -28.22
CA GLY A 46 -5.46 -1.26 -28.44
C GLY A 46 -4.07 -1.70 -27.97
N TRP A 47 -3.03 -1.07 -28.51
CA TRP A 47 -1.66 -1.29 -28.05
C TRP A 47 -1.36 -0.47 -26.80
N VAL A 48 -0.71 -1.09 -25.83
CA VAL A 48 -0.32 -0.47 -24.56
C VAL A 48 1.17 -0.72 -24.32
N LEU A 49 1.89 0.29 -23.81
CA LEU A 49 3.29 0.15 -23.42
C LEU A 49 3.46 0.04 -21.91
N ASP A 50 4.31 -0.88 -21.48
CA ASP A 50 4.94 -0.87 -20.16
C ASP A 50 6.46 -0.65 -20.33
N PRO A 51 6.94 0.61 -20.23
CA PRO A 51 8.35 0.93 -20.46
C PRO A 51 9.26 0.68 -19.25
N LEU A 52 8.69 0.33 -18.08
CA LEU A 52 9.47 0.11 -16.86
C LEU A 52 9.60 -1.38 -16.53
N GLY A 53 8.57 -2.19 -16.84
CA GLY A 53 8.57 -3.62 -16.54
C GLY A 53 8.80 -3.89 -15.05
N SER A 54 8.32 -3.01 -14.18
CA SER A 54 8.63 -3.01 -12.74
C SER A 54 7.78 -3.99 -11.94
N HIS A 55 6.69 -4.50 -12.52
CA HIS A 55 5.80 -5.47 -11.90
C HIS A 55 5.08 -6.32 -12.97
N PRO A 56 5.11 -7.67 -12.90
CA PRO A 56 4.48 -8.54 -13.92
C PRO A 56 2.95 -8.37 -14.01
N GLY A 57 2.30 -8.12 -12.87
CA GLY A 57 0.85 -7.91 -12.77
C GLY A 57 0.27 -6.82 -13.68
N LEU A 58 1.02 -5.77 -14.02
CA LEU A 58 0.54 -4.72 -14.93
C LEU A 58 0.31 -5.28 -16.34
N ALA A 59 1.33 -5.92 -16.91
CA ALA A 59 1.24 -6.51 -18.25
C ALA A 59 0.22 -7.66 -18.28
N PHE A 60 0.16 -8.47 -17.22
CA PHE A 60 -0.83 -9.54 -17.08
C PHE A 60 -2.27 -9.02 -17.07
N GLU A 61 -2.54 -7.99 -16.28
CA GLU A 61 -3.88 -7.44 -16.16
C GLU A 61 -4.35 -6.83 -17.48
N ALA A 62 -3.52 -6.00 -18.11
CA ALA A 62 -3.84 -5.40 -19.40
C ALA A 62 -4.03 -6.46 -20.50
N ALA A 63 -3.18 -7.48 -20.56
CA ALA A 63 -3.34 -8.57 -21.53
C ALA A 63 -4.60 -9.40 -21.29
N ARG A 64 -4.94 -9.71 -20.01
CA ARG A 64 -6.19 -10.40 -19.64
C ARG A 64 -7.44 -9.59 -20.00
N ALA A 65 -7.34 -8.27 -19.96
CA ALA A 65 -8.41 -7.37 -20.40
C ALA A 65 -8.53 -7.25 -21.93
N GLY A 66 -7.71 -7.99 -22.70
CA GLY A 66 -7.79 -8.08 -24.16
C GLY A 66 -6.89 -7.09 -24.91
N TYR A 67 -5.98 -6.39 -24.23
CA TYR A 67 -5.07 -5.44 -24.88
C TYR A 67 -3.77 -6.09 -25.36
N ARG A 68 -3.11 -5.47 -26.34
CA ARG A 68 -1.78 -5.88 -26.80
C ARG A 68 -0.73 -5.08 -26.05
N VAL A 69 0.06 -5.74 -25.22
CA VAL A 69 1.01 -5.08 -24.32
C VAL A 69 2.41 -5.27 -24.82
N LEU A 70 3.15 -4.20 -25.11
CA LEU A 70 4.60 -4.26 -25.31
C LEU A 70 5.29 -3.90 -23.98
N ALA A 71 5.81 -4.93 -23.32
CA ALA A 71 6.46 -4.81 -22.02
C ALA A 71 7.99 -4.83 -22.17
N THR A 72 8.66 -3.77 -21.72
CA THR A 72 10.12 -3.70 -21.71
C THR A 72 10.64 -3.99 -20.31
N VAL A 73 11.34 -5.11 -20.15
CA VAL A 73 11.75 -5.62 -18.85
C VAL A 73 13.27 -5.77 -18.82
N ASN A 74 13.96 -4.81 -18.21
CA ASN A 74 15.43 -4.82 -18.11
C ASN A 74 15.94 -5.79 -17.04
N ASN A 75 15.12 -6.19 -16.05
CA ASN A 75 15.49 -7.17 -15.04
C ASN A 75 15.30 -8.60 -15.61
N PRO A 76 16.37 -9.41 -15.76
CA PRO A 76 16.28 -10.77 -16.28
C PRO A 76 15.32 -11.66 -15.48
N ILE A 77 15.26 -11.46 -14.16
CA ILE A 77 14.38 -12.22 -13.27
C ILE A 77 12.91 -11.96 -13.63
N PHE A 78 12.52 -10.69 -13.77
CA PHE A 78 11.14 -10.32 -14.10
C PHE A 78 10.77 -10.70 -15.54
N SER A 79 11.72 -10.57 -16.48
CA SER A 79 11.52 -10.99 -17.87
C SER A 79 11.23 -12.50 -17.94
N PHE A 80 12.04 -13.29 -17.24
CA PHE A 80 11.86 -14.74 -17.14
C PHE A 80 10.55 -15.12 -16.43
N MET A 81 10.23 -14.47 -15.30
CA MET A 81 8.97 -14.69 -14.59
C MET A 81 7.77 -14.43 -15.50
N LEU A 82 7.76 -13.30 -16.23
CA LEU A 82 6.67 -12.94 -17.12
C LEU A 82 6.48 -13.99 -18.23
N ASP A 83 7.58 -14.46 -18.83
CA ASP A 83 7.57 -15.50 -19.88
C ASP A 83 7.06 -16.85 -19.37
N VAL A 84 7.55 -17.32 -18.22
CA VAL A 84 7.11 -18.61 -17.64
C VAL A 84 5.65 -18.55 -17.22
N LEU A 85 5.24 -17.52 -16.47
CA LEU A 85 3.90 -17.45 -15.91
C LEU A 85 2.83 -17.28 -17.00
N ALA A 86 3.14 -16.55 -18.07
CA ALA A 86 2.18 -16.29 -19.15
C ALA A 86 1.94 -17.53 -20.02
N ARG A 87 2.89 -18.48 -20.07
CA ARG A 87 2.67 -19.76 -20.76
C ARG A 87 1.66 -20.65 -20.04
N GLY A 88 1.34 -20.36 -18.78
CA GLY A 88 0.35 -21.08 -18.00
C GLY A 88 0.71 -22.54 -17.66
N PRO A 89 1.96 -22.89 -17.30
CA PRO A 89 2.29 -24.26 -16.89
C PRO A 89 1.45 -24.71 -15.70
N GLY A 90 0.97 -25.95 -15.75
CA GLY A 90 0.19 -26.56 -14.69
C GLY A 90 1.07 -27.05 -13.53
N ARG A 91 0.42 -27.43 -12.43
CA ARG A 91 1.10 -28.04 -11.28
C ARG A 91 1.89 -29.29 -11.66
N GLU A 92 1.34 -30.13 -12.54
CA GLU A 92 1.98 -31.38 -12.99
C GLU A 92 3.27 -31.13 -13.77
N ASP A 93 3.33 -30.04 -14.55
CA ASP A 93 4.52 -29.67 -15.32
C ASP A 93 5.69 -29.32 -14.39
N PHE A 94 5.43 -28.47 -13.38
CA PHE A 94 6.40 -28.13 -12.35
C PHE A 94 6.79 -29.35 -11.51
N GLN A 95 5.83 -30.18 -11.13
CA GLN A 95 6.08 -31.40 -10.37
C GLN A 95 6.97 -32.37 -11.17
N SER A 96 6.75 -32.51 -12.47
CA SER A 96 7.60 -33.35 -13.33
C SER A 96 9.04 -32.84 -13.39
N ALA A 97 9.23 -31.53 -13.48
CA ALA A 97 10.57 -30.92 -13.43
C ALA A 97 11.25 -31.12 -12.07
N LEU A 98 10.50 -31.03 -10.97
CA LEU A 98 11.00 -31.29 -9.61
C LEU A 98 11.42 -32.76 -9.43
N VAL A 99 10.60 -33.71 -9.88
CA VAL A 99 10.90 -35.16 -9.78
C VAL A 99 12.20 -35.50 -10.53
N GLU A 100 12.40 -34.94 -11.73
CA GLU A 100 13.62 -35.16 -12.51
C GLU A 100 14.88 -34.64 -11.79
N LEU A 101 14.74 -33.53 -11.05
CA LEU A 101 15.80 -33.02 -10.19
C LEU A 101 16.00 -33.89 -8.94
N ALA A 102 14.92 -34.35 -8.30
CA ALA A 102 14.93 -35.19 -7.10
C ALA A 102 15.64 -36.54 -7.34
N ASP A 103 15.31 -37.21 -8.45
CA ASP A 103 15.85 -38.52 -8.81
C ASP A 103 17.32 -38.48 -9.26
N SER A 104 17.85 -37.30 -9.53
CA SER A 104 19.23 -37.14 -9.96
C SER A 104 20.22 -37.53 -8.86
N ARG A 105 21.30 -38.24 -9.21
CA ARG A 105 22.26 -38.76 -8.21
C ARG A 105 23.41 -37.82 -7.88
N ARG A 106 23.78 -37.69 -6.62
CA ARG A 106 25.04 -37.07 -6.17
C ARG A 106 25.91 -38.16 -5.54
N GLY A 107 26.89 -38.66 -6.28
CA GLY A 107 27.58 -39.89 -5.86
C GLY A 107 26.60 -41.06 -5.88
N GLU A 108 26.44 -41.75 -4.74
CA GLU A 108 25.56 -42.92 -4.62
C GLU A 108 24.13 -42.60 -4.18
N GLU A 109 23.86 -41.38 -3.70
CA GLU A 109 22.55 -40.98 -3.15
C GLU A 109 21.74 -40.09 -4.11
N ARG A 110 20.42 -40.05 -3.91
CA ARG A 110 19.51 -39.13 -4.62
C ARG A 110 19.70 -37.71 -4.10
N LEU A 111 19.52 -36.72 -4.99
CA LEU A 111 19.68 -35.31 -4.63
C LEU A 111 18.70 -34.89 -3.54
N GLU A 112 17.45 -35.32 -3.63
CA GLU A 112 16.43 -35.08 -2.59
C GLU A 112 16.93 -35.52 -1.22
N THR A 113 17.34 -36.79 -1.11
CA THR A 113 17.83 -37.38 0.15
C THR A 113 19.03 -36.60 0.68
N HIS A 114 19.97 -36.25 -0.20
CA HIS A 114 21.15 -35.46 0.16
C HIS A 114 20.76 -34.09 0.75
N ILE A 115 19.92 -33.32 0.06
CA ILE A 115 19.53 -31.97 0.50
C ILE A 115 18.68 -32.03 1.78
N GLN A 116 17.70 -32.93 1.86
CA GLN A 116 16.91 -33.13 3.07
C GLN A 116 17.78 -33.52 4.27
N SER A 117 18.83 -34.33 4.04
CA SER A 117 19.75 -34.76 5.10
C SER A 117 20.42 -33.60 5.83
N LEU A 118 20.59 -32.43 5.19
CA LEU A 118 21.18 -31.23 5.77
C LEU A 118 20.29 -30.58 6.85
N TYR A 119 18.99 -30.90 6.83
CA TYR A 119 17.97 -30.32 7.70
C TYR A 119 17.31 -31.36 8.62
N LEU A 120 17.75 -32.62 8.60
CA LEU A 120 17.20 -33.65 9.49
C LEU A 120 17.48 -33.34 10.96
N SER A 121 16.47 -33.55 11.79
CA SER A 121 16.47 -33.20 13.21
C SER A 121 15.58 -34.16 14.01
N ALA A 122 15.93 -34.43 15.26
CA ALA A 122 15.17 -35.35 16.10
C ALA A 122 13.96 -34.66 16.73
N CYS A 123 12.76 -35.22 16.54
CA CYS A 123 11.54 -34.71 17.17
C CYS A 123 11.67 -34.76 18.71
N PRO A 124 11.38 -33.67 19.45
CA PRO A 124 11.50 -33.64 20.90
C PRO A 124 10.51 -34.56 21.62
N ASN A 125 9.41 -34.94 20.97
CA ASN A 125 8.37 -35.78 21.57
C ASN A 125 8.58 -37.28 21.28
N CYS A 126 8.79 -37.65 20.00
CA CYS A 126 8.85 -39.07 19.60
C CYS A 126 10.25 -39.55 19.15
N GLY A 127 11.26 -38.69 19.16
CA GLY A 127 12.64 -39.03 18.80
C GLY A 127 12.89 -39.34 17.31
N HIS A 128 11.85 -39.39 16.48
CA HIS A 128 12.00 -39.66 15.05
C HIS A 128 12.78 -38.55 14.34
N MET A 129 13.64 -38.94 13.40
CA MET A 129 14.37 -38.02 12.54
C MET A 129 13.45 -37.49 11.46
N ILE A 130 13.19 -36.19 11.48
CA ILE A 130 12.31 -35.49 10.54
C ILE A 130 13.03 -34.25 9.97
N PRO A 131 12.70 -33.79 8.76
CA PRO A 131 13.25 -32.54 8.25
C PRO A 131 12.73 -31.37 9.09
N ALA A 132 13.62 -30.54 9.59
CA ALA A 132 13.25 -29.27 10.20
C ALA A 132 12.66 -28.35 9.13
N GLN A 133 11.61 -27.60 9.49
CA GLN A 133 11.00 -26.59 8.64
C GLN A 133 11.95 -25.40 8.47
N ALA A 134 12.59 -25.00 9.56
CA ALA A 134 13.58 -23.93 9.58
C ALA A 134 14.48 -24.00 10.81
N PHE A 135 15.60 -23.28 10.75
CA PHE A 135 16.44 -22.94 11.91
C PHE A 135 16.33 -21.44 12.19
N LEU A 136 16.24 -21.06 13.47
CA LEU A 136 16.09 -19.68 13.90
C LEU A 136 17.42 -19.16 14.45
N TRP A 137 17.80 -17.96 14.01
CA TRP A 137 19.11 -17.38 14.28
C TRP A 137 18.98 -15.98 14.86
N ASP A 138 19.83 -15.67 15.83
CA ASP A 138 20.13 -14.28 16.18
C ASP A 138 21.17 -13.74 15.18
N ARG A 139 21.09 -12.44 14.89
CA ARG A 139 22.06 -11.78 14.01
C ARG A 139 23.47 -11.94 14.56
N ASP A 140 24.41 -12.26 13.66
CA ASP A 140 25.84 -12.46 13.94
C ASP A 140 26.17 -13.70 14.82
N ALA A 141 25.18 -14.52 15.17
CA ALA A 141 25.40 -15.77 15.90
C ALA A 141 26.11 -16.83 15.05
N GLN A 142 26.94 -17.65 15.69
CA GLN A 142 27.66 -18.76 15.03
C GLN A 142 26.83 -20.04 14.91
N ILE A 143 25.82 -20.20 15.77
CA ILE A 143 24.87 -21.32 15.78
C ILE A 143 23.44 -20.78 15.91
N PRO A 144 22.42 -21.49 15.40
CA PRO A 144 21.04 -21.11 15.61
C PRO A 144 20.67 -21.23 17.11
N TYR A 145 19.61 -20.54 17.54
CA TYR A 145 19.10 -20.68 18.91
C TYR A 145 17.96 -21.72 18.99
N ALA A 146 17.25 -21.96 17.89
CA ALA A 146 16.13 -22.89 17.84
C ALA A 146 15.93 -23.51 16.45
N ARG A 147 15.09 -24.54 16.40
CA ARG A 147 14.59 -25.19 15.19
C ARG A 147 13.06 -25.22 15.19
N VAL A 148 12.45 -25.09 14.04
CA VAL A 148 11.00 -25.21 13.85
C VAL A 148 10.71 -26.57 13.23
N LEU A 149 9.83 -27.35 13.86
CA LEU A 149 9.51 -28.70 13.44
C LEU A 149 8.01 -28.87 13.23
N GLN A 150 7.65 -29.73 12.28
CA GLN A 150 6.29 -30.24 12.13
C GLN A 150 6.37 -31.76 11.95
N CYS A 151 6.06 -32.50 13.01
CA CYS A 151 6.24 -33.94 13.05
C CYS A 151 4.97 -34.69 12.61
N GLN A 152 5.06 -35.39 11.48
CA GLN A 152 3.96 -36.20 10.96
C GLN A 152 3.69 -37.48 11.80
N HIS A 153 4.59 -37.88 12.70
CA HIS A 153 4.45 -39.10 13.50
C HIS A 153 3.72 -38.89 14.84
N CYS A 154 3.85 -37.70 15.44
CA CYS A 154 3.30 -37.42 16.77
C CYS A 154 2.58 -36.06 16.87
N ALA A 155 2.35 -35.40 15.72
CA ALA A 155 1.69 -34.11 15.60
C ALA A 155 2.33 -32.94 16.38
N PHE A 156 3.58 -33.07 16.83
CA PHE A 156 4.32 -31.94 17.38
C PHE A 156 4.53 -30.87 16.31
N GLU A 157 4.13 -29.64 16.59
CA GLU A 157 4.35 -28.46 15.74
C GLU A 157 4.83 -27.30 16.61
N GLY A 158 5.96 -26.70 16.24
CA GLY A 158 6.47 -25.52 16.92
C GLY A 158 8.00 -25.47 17.03
N GLU A 159 8.46 -24.57 17.90
CA GLU A 159 9.86 -24.34 18.18
C GLU A 159 10.41 -25.36 19.17
N ALA A 160 11.64 -25.82 18.95
CA ALA A 160 12.37 -26.72 19.83
C ALA A 160 13.84 -26.31 19.95
N ALA A 161 14.47 -26.66 21.06
CA ALA A 161 15.90 -26.48 21.28
C ALA A 161 16.72 -27.35 20.30
N LEU A 162 17.95 -26.92 20.02
CA LEU A 162 18.90 -27.68 19.21
C LEU A 162 19.35 -28.98 19.91
N THR A 163 19.72 -29.97 19.10
CA THR A 163 20.36 -31.22 19.52
C THR A 163 21.81 -31.29 19.02
N GLU A 164 22.64 -32.14 19.63
CA GLU A 164 24.02 -32.40 19.17
C GLU A 164 24.06 -32.80 17.68
N ASN A 165 23.06 -33.58 17.26
CA ASN A 165 22.87 -34.00 15.90
C ASN A 165 22.62 -32.81 14.94
N ASP A 166 21.95 -31.74 15.38
CA ASP A 166 21.80 -30.51 14.59
C ASP A 166 23.13 -29.76 14.43
N LEU A 167 23.91 -29.67 15.52
CA LEU A 167 25.22 -29.03 15.52
C LEU A 167 26.18 -29.75 14.58
N SER A 168 26.21 -31.08 14.60
CA SER A 168 27.05 -31.89 13.70
C SER A 168 26.72 -31.65 12.21
N ARG A 169 25.46 -31.37 11.87
CA ARG A 169 25.04 -31.08 10.49
C ARG A 169 25.40 -29.67 10.04
N LEU A 170 25.50 -28.71 10.97
CA LEU A 170 25.99 -27.36 10.65
C LEU A 170 27.46 -27.39 10.23
N GLU A 171 28.27 -28.23 10.87
CA GLU A 171 29.72 -28.38 10.61
C GLU A 171 30.07 -28.96 9.23
N LEU A 172 29.12 -29.64 8.56
CA LEU A 172 29.32 -30.22 7.22
C LEU A 172 29.70 -29.18 6.13
N SER A 173 29.57 -27.89 6.45
CA SER A 173 29.88 -26.76 5.56
C SER A 173 31.37 -26.36 5.51
N SER A 174 32.31 -27.29 5.80
CA SER A 174 33.76 -27.03 5.92
C SER A 174 34.46 -26.44 4.69
N ARG A 175 33.77 -26.33 3.54
CA ARG A 175 34.27 -25.74 2.28
C ARG A 175 33.61 -24.41 1.90
N ASP A 176 33.03 -23.69 2.86
CA ASP A 176 32.31 -22.43 2.62
C ASP A 176 33.08 -21.45 1.71
N ALA A 177 34.36 -21.23 1.99
CA ALA A 177 35.22 -20.35 1.18
C ALA A 177 35.25 -20.74 -0.31
N GLN A 178 35.28 -22.05 -0.62
CA GLN A 178 35.26 -22.55 -2.00
C GLN A 178 33.88 -22.34 -2.65
N HIS A 179 32.79 -22.56 -1.89
CA HIS A 179 31.43 -22.35 -2.39
C HIS A 179 31.18 -20.87 -2.71
N ARG A 180 31.60 -19.96 -1.81
CA ARG A 180 31.54 -18.51 -2.03
C ARG A 180 32.37 -18.09 -3.24
N ALA A 181 33.62 -18.55 -3.36
CA ALA A 181 34.46 -18.22 -4.50
C ALA A 181 33.81 -18.65 -5.83
N ARG A 182 33.26 -19.88 -5.90
CA ARG A 182 32.54 -20.35 -7.09
C ARG A 182 31.28 -19.55 -7.38
N ALA A 183 30.51 -19.18 -6.36
CA ALA A 183 29.31 -18.38 -6.51
C ALA A 183 29.62 -16.97 -7.05
N ILE A 184 30.74 -16.37 -6.63
CA ILE A 184 31.25 -15.09 -7.17
C ILE A 184 31.64 -15.25 -8.65
N GLU A 185 32.42 -16.27 -8.98
CA GLU A 185 32.93 -16.45 -10.35
C GLU A 185 31.83 -16.75 -11.37
N ARG A 186 30.70 -17.36 -10.96
CA ARG A 186 29.52 -17.54 -11.85
C ARG A 186 28.90 -16.20 -12.28
N ILE A 187 28.96 -15.17 -11.45
CA ILE A 187 28.45 -13.83 -11.76
C ILE A 187 29.38 -13.11 -12.73
N GLY A 188 30.69 -13.39 -12.65
CA GLY A 188 31.71 -12.81 -13.52
C GLY A 188 31.95 -11.32 -13.31
N PRO A 189 32.31 -10.88 -12.09
CA PRO A 189 32.65 -9.47 -11.82
C PRO A 189 33.83 -9.03 -12.70
N THR A 190 33.78 -7.80 -13.21
CA THR A 190 34.81 -7.30 -14.16
C THR A 190 36.01 -6.63 -13.49
N ASP A 191 35.87 -6.22 -12.23
CA ASP A 191 36.91 -5.54 -11.46
C ASP A 191 36.84 -5.90 -9.97
N THR A 192 37.76 -5.34 -9.18
CA THR A 192 37.84 -5.57 -7.73
C THR A 192 36.64 -4.97 -6.98
N VAL A 193 36.11 -3.83 -7.43
CA VAL A 193 34.98 -3.14 -6.77
C VAL A 193 33.71 -3.98 -6.87
N GLN A 194 33.41 -4.51 -8.06
CA GLN A 194 32.29 -5.43 -8.26
C GLN A 194 32.46 -6.72 -7.50
N ARG A 195 33.69 -7.28 -7.49
CA ARG A 195 33.98 -8.50 -6.72
C ARG A 195 33.71 -8.28 -5.23
N ASP A 196 34.11 -7.13 -4.68
CA ASP A 196 33.85 -6.77 -3.29
C ASP A 196 32.35 -6.56 -3.02
N ALA A 197 31.63 -5.91 -3.93
CA ALA A 197 30.18 -5.71 -3.81
C ALA A 197 29.40 -7.04 -3.82
N VAL A 198 29.79 -7.97 -4.70
CA VAL A 198 29.21 -9.33 -4.75
C VAL A 198 29.56 -10.11 -3.49
N ALA A 199 30.80 -10.03 -3.02
CA ALA A 199 31.24 -10.67 -1.78
C ALA A 199 30.47 -10.14 -0.56
N GLU A 200 30.21 -8.83 -0.51
CA GLU A 200 29.39 -8.21 0.53
C GLU A 200 27.96 -8.73 0.49
N ALA A 201 27.34 -8.77 -0.71
CA ALA A 201 25.98 -9.27 -0.86
C ALA A 201 25.87 -10.75 -0.45
N LEU A 202 26.89 -11.56 -0.73
CA LEU A 202 26.95 -12.97 -0.34
C LEU A 202 26.98 -13.20 1.18
N LYS A 203 27.31 -12.19 2.00
CA LYS A 203 27.20 -12.30 3.47
C LYS A 203 25.75 -12.51 3.94
N THR A 204 24.77 -12.19 3.09
CA THR A 204 23.35 -12.51 3.35
C THR A 204 23.01 -13.99 3.15
N TYR A 205 23.98 -14.85 2.83
CA TYR A 205 23.78 -16.30 2.73
C TYR A 205 24.62 -17.03 3.76
N LEU A 206 23.98 -17.88 4.56
CA LEU A 206 24.67 -18.82 5.45
C LEU A 206 25.38 -19.91 4.65
N PRO A 207 26.43 -20.55 5.20
CA PRO A 207 27.19 -21.61 4.52
C PRO A 207 26.34 -22.78 4.02
N ARG A 208 25.47 -23.33 4.88
CA ARG A 208 24.62 -24.49 4.56
C ARG A 208 23.62 -24.20 3.42
N PRO A 209 22.81 -23.12 3.47
CA PRO A 209 21.94 -22.73 2.35
C PRO A 209 22.69 -22.47 1.05
N LEU A 210 23.85 -21.79 1.10
CA LEU A 210 24.65 -21.52 -0.09
C LEU A 210 25.18 -22.81 -0.74
N TYR A 211 25.62 -23.76 0.07
CA TYR A 211 26.02 -25.09 -0.40
C TYR A 211 24.87 -25.84 -1.07
N ALA A 212 23.71 -25.90 -0.41
CA ALA A 212 22.53 -26.58 -0.95
C ALA A 212 22.07 -25.93 -2.27
N LEU A 213 21.96 -24.61 -2.31
CA LEU A 213 21.57 -23.83 -3.48
C LEU A 213 22.53 -24.07 -4.66
N THR A 214 23.85 -23.90 -4.45
CA THR A 214 24.85 -24.11 -5.51
C THR A 214 24.87 -25.56 -6.00
N THR A 215 24.58 -26.53 -5.13
CA THR A 215 24.44 -27.93 -5.53
C THR A 215 23.27 -28.10 -6.51
N MET A 216 22.08 -27.58 -6.17
CA MET A 216 20.88 -27.74 -7.00
C MET A 216 21.03 -27.04 -8.35
N ILE A 217 21.60 -25.83 -8.38
CA ILE A 217 21.87 -25.08 -9.61
C ILE A 217 22.81 -25.87 -10.54
N ASN A 218 23.95 -26.33 -10.01
CA ASN A 218 24.91 -27.10 -10.82
C ASN A 218 24.28 -28.40 -11.33
N LYS A 219 23.31 -28.95 -10.60
CA LYS A 219 22.61 -30.17 -10.99
C LYS A 219 21.64 -29.93 -12.15
N VAL A 220 20.87 -28.85 -12.12
CA VAL A 220 20.01 -28.44 -13.23
C VAL A 220 20.84 -28.16 -14.50
N ASP A 221 22.01 -27.54 -14.36
CA ASP A 221 22.92 -27.30 -15.49
C ASP A 221 23.46 -28.61 -16.10
N ALA A 222 23.80 -29.58 -15.25
CA ALA A 222 24.42 -30.84 -15.67
C ALA A 222 23.41 -31.87 -16.22
N LEU A 223 22.13 -31.76 -15.85
CA LEU A 223 21.09 -32.69 -16.27
C LEU A 223 20.67 -32.42 -17.72
N ALA A 224 20.55 -33.50 -18.49
CA ALA A 224 20.05 -33.50 -19.87
C ALA A 224 18.51 -33.40 -19.87
N MET A 225 17.98 -32.31 -19.32
CA MET A 225 16.55 -32.02 -19.32
C MET A 225 16.10 -31.43 -20.67
N PRO A 226 14.87 -31.72 -21.13
CA PRO A 226 14.23 -30.96 -22.19
C PRO A 226 14.21 -29.44 -21.86
N PRO A 227 14.34 -28.54 -22.86
CA PRO A 227 14.44 -27.10 -22.62
C PRO A 227 13.31 -26.52 -21.76
N GLU A 228 12.07 -26.98 -21.98
CA GLU A 228 10.91 -26.50 -21.22
C GLU A 228 10.95 -26.97 -19.77
N LYS A 229 11.27 -28.25 -19.53
CA LYS A 229 11.44 -28.75 -18.16
C LYS A 229 12.58 -28.05 -17.42
N ARG A 230 13.70 -27.77 -18.10
CA ARG A 230 14.81 -27.00 -17.53
C ARG A 230 14.34 -25.60 -17.11
N ARG A 231 13.55 -24.94 -17.96
CA ARG A 231 12.95 -23.63 -17.66
C ARG A 231 12.07 -23.70 -16.41
N LEU A 232 11.20 -24.70 -16.28
CA LEU A 232 10.38 -24.88 -15.07
C LEU A 232 11.23 -25.15 -13.83
N ALA A 233 12.27 -25.98 -13.93
CA ALA A 233 13.22 -26.20 -12.83
C ALA A 233 13.94 -24.91 -12.42
N GLN A 234 14.35 -24.08 -13.38
CA GLN A 234 14.96 -22.76 -13.12
C GLN A 234 13.98 -21.80 -12.42
N ALA A 235 12.68 -21.86 -12.74
CA ALA A 235 11.65 -21.09 -12.04
C ALA A 235 11.52 -21.51 -10.56
N LEU A 236 11.50 -22.82 -10.28
CA LEU A 236 11.51 -23.30 -8.89
C LEU A 236 12.79 -22.87 -8.15
N LEU A 237 13.96 -22.94 -8.80
CA LEU A 237 15.22 -22.47 -8.22
C LEU A 237 15.23 -20.97 -7.91
N LEU A 238 14.46 -20.15 -8.63
CA LEU A 238 14.35 -18.72 -8.35
C LEU A 238 13.68 -18.46 -6.98
N SER A 239 12.62 -19.20 -6.63
CA SER A 239 12.01 -19.11 -5.29
C SER A 239 12.97 -19.60 -4.19
N VAL A 240 13.79 -20.61 -4.50
CA VAL A 240 14.80 -21.12 -3.55
C VAL A 240 15.95 -20.13 -3.36
N CYS A 241 16.39 -19.44 -4.42
CA CYS A 241 17.34 -18.34 -4.36
C CYS A 241 16.90 -17.25 -3.37
N ASP A 242 15.61 -16.93 -3.34
CA ASP A 242 15.04 -16.00 -2.35
C ASP A 242 14.94 -16.61 -0.95
N SER A 243 14.52 -17.87 -0.86
CA SER A 243 14.36 -18.58 0.42
C SER A 243 15.69 -18.84 1.14
N ALA A 244 16.82 -18.83 0.42
CA ALA A 244 18.14 -19.18 0.95
C ALA A 244 18.89 -18.04 1.65
N ASN A 245 18.45 -16.80 1.52
CA ASN A 245 19.11 -15.66 2.18
C ASN A 245 18.59 -15.44 3.62
N THR A 246 19.32 -14.66 4.41
CA THR A 246 19.04 -14.36 5.81
C THR A 246 18.06 -13.19 6.00
N LEU A 247 17.43 -12.68 4.94
CA LEU A 247 16.52 -11.54 5.01
C LEU A 247 15.08 -11.91 5.43
N TRP A 248 14.87 -13.15 5.87
CA TRP A 248 13.58 -13.64 6.37
C TRP A 248 13.51 -13.47 7.89
N PRO A 249 12.74 -12.52 8.44
CA PRO A 249 12.64 -12.35 9.88
C PRO A 249 11.87 -13.50 10.55
N VAL A 250 12.19 -13.79 11.82
CA VAL A 250 11.30 -14.55 12.72
C VAL A 250 10.08 -13.65 13.03
N ALA A 251 8.89 -14.23 13.22
CA ALA A 251 7.57 -13.57 13.24
C ALA A 251 7.54 -12.10 13.74
N GLY A 252 6.77 -11.24 13.05
CA GLY A 252 6.60 -9.83 13.41
C GLY A 252 7.65 -8.86 12.84
N GLY A 253 8.69 -9.35 12.14
CA GLY A 253 9.66 -8.51 11.42
C GLY A 253 9.19 -8.06 10.03
N ARG A 254 9.92 -7.10 9.43
CA ARG A 254 9.64 -6.59 8.07
C ARG A 254 9.83 -7.68 7.02
N SER A 255 8.74 -8.12 6.39
CA SER A 255 8.75 -9.16 5.35
C SER A 255 9.27 -8.69 3.99
N ARG A 256 9.43 -7.38 3.77
CA ARG A 256 9.78 -6.76 2.47
C ARG A 256 11.11 -6.00 2.53
N PRO A 257 12.25 -6.67 2.27
CA PRO A 257 13.55 -6.04 2.35
C PRO A 257 13.77 -5.06 1.19
N ARG A 258 14.25 -3.85 1.52
CA ARG A 258 14.69 -2.83 0.55
C ARG A 258 16.21 -2.69 0.45
N GLN A 259 16.91 -3.21 1.44
CA GLN A 259 18.37 -3.20 1.60
C GLN A 259 18.82 -4.58 2.11
N LEU A 260 20.11 -4.89 1.97
CA LEU A 260 20.71 -6.15 2.42
C LEU A 260 21.02 -6.14 3.94
N GLY A 261 20.09 -5.66 4.75
CA GLY A 261 20.22 -5.62 6.21
C GLY A 261 19.60 -6.85 6.85
N VAL A 262 20.41 -7.68 7.50
CA VAL A 262 19.95 -8.87 8.22
C VAL A 262 19.11 -8.44 9.45
N PRO A 263 17.88 -8.96 9.62
CA PRO A 263 17.06 -8.62 10.78
C PRO A 263 17.68 -9.15 12.08
N PRO A 264 17.30 -8.60 13.26
CA PRO A 264 17.86 -9.03 14.55
C PRO A 264 17.70 -10.53 14.80
N GLN A 265 16.58 -11.09 14.37
CA GLN A 265 16.31 -12.51 14.34
C GLN A 265 15.83 -12.90 12.96
N PHE A 266 16.40 -13.96 12.40
CA PHE A 266 16.08 -14.44 11.07
C PHE A 266 15.89 -15.95 11.00
N ARG A 267 15.22 -16.38 9.93
CA ARG A 267 14.87 -17.75 9.64
C ARG A 267 15.74 -18.28 8.51
N GLU A 268 16.45 -19.35 8.78
CA GLU A 268 17.06 -20.18 7.74
C GLU A 268 16.06 -21.25 7.29
N ASN A 269 15.53 -21.09 6.08
CA ASN A 269 14.54 -22.01 5.53
C ASN A 269 15.17 -23.36 5.13
N ASN A 270 14.41 -24.45 5.29
CA ASN A 270 14.73 -25.69 4.61
C ASN A 270 14.52 -25.53 3.10
N LEU A 271 15.60 -25.61 2.33
CA LEU A 271 15.56 -25.32 0.90
C LEU A 271 14.88 -26.40 0.05
N TRP A 272 14.79 -27.65 0.55
CA TRP A 272 14.02 -28.67 -0.15
C TRP A 272 12.52 -28.39 -0.02
N LEU A 273 12.05 -28.08 1.20
CA LEU A 273 10.66 -27.71 1.43
C LEU A 273 10.28 -26.42 0.70
N ALA A 274 11.22 -25.46 0.60
CA ALA A 274 11.04 -24.26 -0.22
C ALA A 274 10.88 -24.59 -1.71
N LEU A 275 11.64 -25.57 -2.22
CA LEU A 275 11.54 -26.02 -3.61
C LEU A 275 10.20 -26.72 -3.89
N GLU A 276 9.71 -27.53 -2.95
CA GLU A 276 8.38 -28.16 -3.03
C GLU A 276 7.26 -27.12 -2.97
N ALA A 277 7.34 -26.15 -2.06
CA ALA A 277 6.38 -25.05 -1.94
C ALA A 277 6.32 -24.17 -3.21
N ALA A 278 7.46 -24.01 -3.91
CA ALA A 278 7.52 -23.26 -5.16
C ALA A 278 6.65 -23.86 -6.27
N VAL A 279 6.39 -25.18 -6.26
CA VAL A 279 5.47 -25.82 -7.23
C VAL A 279 4.06 -25.21 -7.11
N GLU A 280 3.56 -25.03 -5.89
CA GLU A 280 2.27 -24.41 -5.62
C GLU A 280 2.28 -22.90 -5.90
N GLU A 281 3.34 -22.20 -5.50
CA GLU A 281 3.52 -20.76 -5.73
C GLU A 281 3.42 -20.42 -7.23
N TRP A 282 4.22 -21.10 -8.06
CA TRP A 282 4.29 -20.81 -9.48
C TRP A 282 3.05 -21.28 -10.24
N SER A 283 2.51 -22.45 -9.94
CA SER A 283 1.32 -22.97 -10.62
C SER A 283 0.06 -22.16 -10.34
N LYS A 284 -0.10 -21.59 -9.12
CA LYS A 284 -1.23 -20.70 -8.79
C LYS A 284 -1.12 -19.35 -9.52
N ALA A 285 0.09 -18.82 -9.63
CA ALA A 285 0.36 -17.56 -10.31
C ALA A 285 0.29 -17.66 -11.83
N ALA A 286 0.62 -18.82 -12.40
CA ALA A 286 0.60 -19.07 -13.84
C ALA A 286 -0.82 -18.91 -14.41
N LYS A 287 -0.92 -18.19 -15.52
CA LYS A 287 -2.16 -18.00 -16.29
C LYS A 287 -1.82 -18.10 -17.76
N SER A 288 -2.57 -18.91 -18.51
CA SER A 288 -2.39 -19.04 -19.95
C SER A 288 -2.76 -17.74 -20.64
N LEU A 289 -1.76 -17.06 -21.22
CA LEU A 289 -1.84 -15.81 -21.95
C LEU A 289 -0.98 -15.93 -23.21
N SER A 290 -1.41 -15.30 -24.30
CA SER A 290 -0.56 -15.20 -25.49
C SER A 290 0.68 -14.37 -25.14
N ILE A 291 1.85 -14.97 -25.23
CA ILE A 291 3.14 -14.28 -25.06
C ILE A 291 4.02 -14.50 -26.28
N THR A 292 4.60 -13.42 -26.79
CA THR A 292 5.58 -13.40 -27.88
C THR A 292 6.82 -12.65 -27.44
N HIS A 293 7.94 -12.85 -28.13
CA HIS A 293 9.17 -12.11 -27.89
C HIS A 293 9.42 -11.16 -29.04
N TRP A 294 9.77 -9.91 -28.74
CA TRP A 294 10.08 -8.93 -29.77
C TRP A 294 11.15 -9.46 -30.75
N PRO A 295 10.96 -9.33 -32.08
CA PRO A 295 9.95 -8.53 -32.78
C PRO A 295 8.64 -9.25 -33.14
N ASP A 296 8.45 -10.50 -32.70
CA ASP A 296 7.23 -11.25 -32.98
C ASP A 296 6.06 -10.63 -32.20
N LEU A 297 5.00 -10.26 -32.91
CA LEU A 297 3.85 -9.57 -32.32
C LEU A 297 2.75 -10.56 -31.91
N PRO A 298 2.03 -10.29 -30.80
CA PRO A 298 0.89 -11.10 -30.39
C PRO A 298 -0.28 -10.96 -31.37
N ALA A 299 -1.22 -11.90 -31.29
CA ALA A 299 -2.44 -11.84 -32.08
C ALA A 299 -3.29 -10.59 -31.77
N ALA A 300 -4.22 -10.25 -32.67
CA ALA A 300 -5.11 -9.10 -32.50
C ALA A 300 -6.03 -9.21 -31.25
N GLY A 301 -6.28 -10.42 -30.75
CA GLY A 301 -7.10 -10.69 -29.57
C GLY A 301 -6.44 -10.37 -28.22
N GLY A 302 -5.27 -9.74 -28.22
CA GLY A 302 -4.52 -9.38 -27.01
C GLY A 302 -3.36 -10.33 -26.73
N GLY A 303 -2.50 -9.92 -25.80
CA GLY A 303 -1.31 -10.67 -25.41
C GLY A 303 -0.13 -9.78 -25.05
N ILE A 304 0.93 -10.41 -24.58
CA ILE A 304 2.16 -9.75 -24.15
C ILE A 304 3.24 -9.94 -25.23
N CYS A 305 3.81 -8.85 -25.72
CA CYS A 305 5.06 -8.82 -26.46
C CYS A 305 6.18 -8.43 -25.48
N LEU A 306 7.03 -9.39 -25.11
CA LEU A 306 8.11 -9.17 -24.16
C LEU A 306 9.40 -8.73 -24.88
N PHE A 307 9.99 -7.63 -24.42
CA PHE A 307 11.33 -7.20 -24.79
C PHE A 307 12.26 -7.19 -23.57
N PRO A 308 13.30 -8.06 -23.51
CA PRO A 308 14.23 -8.14 -22.39
C PRO A 308 15.29 -7.02 -22.47
N GLY A 309 14.88 -5.77 -22.30
CA GLY A 309 15.78 -4.62 -22.43
C GLY A 309 15.12 -3.29 -22.06
N ARG A 310 15.80 -2.20 -22.40
CA ARG A 310 15.33 -0.83 -22.11
C ARG A 310 14.53 -0.28 -23.28
N MET A 311 13.45 0.45 -23.00
CA MET A 311 12.59 1.09 -24.02
C MET A 311 13.37 1.89 -25.06
N ARG A 312 14.42 2.62 -24.67
CA ARG A 312 15.25 3.41 -25.59
C ARG A 312 15.87 2.59 -26.74
N SER A 313 16.11 1.29 -26.52
CA SER A 313 16.66 0.38 -27.54
C SER A 313 15.64 -0.07 -28.58
N LEU A 314 14.34 0.14 -28.33
CA LEU A 314 13.25 -0.19 -29.27
C LEU A 314 12.82 0.98 -30.15
N LEU A 315 13.26 2.20 -29.85
CA LEU A 315 12.82 3.38 -30.58
C LEU A 315 13.64 3.60 -31.86
N PRO A 316 13.02 3.99 -32.99
CA PRO A 316 11.57 4.20 -33.17
C PRO A 316 10.78 2.88 -33.29
N LEU A 317 9.52 2.89 -32.85
CA LEU A 317 8.63 1.74 -33.00
C LEU A 317 8.26 1.53 -34.48
N PRO A 318 8.03 0.27 -34.91
CA PRO A 318 7.64 -0.03 -36.29
C PRO A 318 6.21 0.47 -36.59
N PRO A 319 5.88 0.74 -37.87
CA PRO A 319 4.61 1.36 -38.25
C PRO A 319 3.35 0.56 -37.91
N ASN A 320 3.46 -0.72 -37.56
CA ASN A 320 2.35 -1.58 -37.18
C ASN A 320 2.09 -1.63 -35.66
N VAL A 321 2.91 -0.93 -34.87
CA VAL A 321 2.77 -0.79 -33.42
C VAL A 321 2.43 0.66 -33.12
N HIS A 322 1.16 0.93 -32.82
CA HIS A 322 0.64 2.26 -32.49
C HIS A 322 0.10 2.27 -31.06
N PRO A 323 0.93 2.57 -30.06
CA PRO A 323 0.47 2.66 -28.69
C PRO A 323 -0.64 3.69 -28.49
N GLU A 324 -1.73 3.27 -27.88
CA GLU A 324 -2.84 4.13 -27.47
C GLU A 324 -2.72 4.58 -26.01
N ALA A 325 -1.91 3.90 -25.19
CA ALA A 325 -1.61 4.31 -23.83
C ALA A 325 -0.23 3.84 -23.36
N VAL A 326 0.30 4.52 -22.35
CA VAL A 326 1.45 4.07 -21.57
C VAL A 326 1.01 3.81 -20.13
N LEU A 327 1.36 2.64 -19.59
CA LEU A 327 1.12 2.29 -18.19
C LEU A 327 2.43 2.22 -17.43
N LEU A 328 2.43 2.71 -16.20
CA LEU A 328 3.63 2.84 -15.38
C LEU A 328 3.35 2.44 -13.93
N ILE A 329 4.25 1.67 -13.34
CA ILE A 329 4.37 1.58 -11.88
C ILE A 329 5.71 2.18 -11.51
N PHE A 330 5.70 3.24 -10.70
CA PHE A 330 6.92 3.83 -10.17
C PHE A 330 7.30 3.14 -8.85
N PRO A 331 8.27 2.21 -8.86
CA PRO A 331 8.68 1.53 -7.65
C PRO A 331 9.52 2.47 -6.77
N ARG A 332 9.38 2.30 -5.46
CA ARG A 332 10.42 2.77 -4.52
C ARG A 332 11.77 2.12 -4.87
N PRO A 333 12.90 2.80 -4.65
CA PRO A 333 14.21 2.17 -4.77
C PRO A 333 14.33 0.93 -3.88
N ASN A 334 14.78 -0.19 -4.45
CA ASN A 334 14.98 -1.45 -3.75
C ASN A 334 16.36 -2.04 -4.07
N GLN A 335 17.36 -1.70 -3.26
CA GLN A 335 18.72 -2.20 -3.40
C GLN A 335 18.77 -3.73 -3.29
N ALA A 336 18.04 -4.30 -2.33
CA ALA A 336 18.04 -5.75 -2.12
C ALA A 336 17.59 -6.49 -3.37
N LEU A 337 16.47 -6.08 -3.97
CA LEU A 337 15.95 -6.66 -5.21
C LEU A 337 16.99 -6.60 -6.33
N TRP A 338 17.55 -5.41 -6.60
CA TRP A 338 18.45 -5.22 -7.74
C TRP A 338 19.76 -6.01 -7.56
N THR A 339 20.36 -5.99 -6.36
CA THR A 339 21.59 -6.74 -6.08
C THR A 339 21.34 -8.24 -6.12
N LEU A 340 20.27 -8.73 -5.46
CA LEU A 340 19.95 -10.16 -5.45
C LEU A 340 19.56 -10.67 -6.84
N SER A 341 18.82 -9.90 -7.63
CA SER A 341 18.50 -10.26 -9.02
C SER A 341 19.77 -10.44 -9.86
N ALA A 342 20.81 -9.61 -9.66
CA ALA A 342 22.09 -9.77 -10.34
C ALA A 342 22.82 -11.06 -9.91
N LEU A 343 22.78 -11.40 -8.61
CA LEU A 343 23.33 -12.67 -8.11
C LEU A 343 22.59 -13.87 -8.72
N TRP A 344 21.26 -13.88 -8.61
CA TRP A 344 20.41 -14.97 -9.07
C TRP A 344 20.51 -15.18 -10.58
N ALA A 345 20.53 -14.10 -11.36
CA ALA A 345 20.70 -14.19 -12.80
C ALA A 345 22.06 -14.80 -13.17
N GLY A 346 23.14 -14.38 -12.50
CA GLY A 346 24.47 -14.95 -12.69
C GLY A 346 24.57 -16.42 -12.25
N TRP A 347 23.84 -16.81 -11.21
CA TRP A 347 23.83 -18.19 -10.74
C TRP A 347 23.05 -19.10 -11.67
N ILE A 348 21.84 -18.72 -12.07
CA ILE A 348 20.92 -19.57 -12.85
C ILE A 348 21.32 -19.60 -14.33
N TRP A 349 21.70 -18.45 -14.93
CA TRP A 349 21.94 -18.33 -16.37
C TRP A 349 23.37 -17.92 -16.73
N GLY A 350 24.23 -17.66 -15.74
CA GLY A 350 25.62 -17.30 -15.95
C GLY A 350 25.87 -15.82 -16.23
N ARG A 351 27.14 -15.47 -16.44
CA ARG A 351 27.65 -14.09 -16.57
C ARG A 351 26.97 -13.22 -17.64
N GLU A 352 26.44 -13.82 -18.71
CA GLU A 352 25.81 -13.07 -19.79
C GLU A 352 24.47 -12.46 -19.34
N ALA A 353 23.71 -13.18 -18.51
CA ALA A 353 22.44 -12.70 -17.97
C ALA A 353 22.62 -11.54 -16.97
N VAL A 354 23.82 -11.36 -16.40
CA VAL A 354 24.13 -10.26 -15.47
C VAL A 354 24.35 -8.92 -16.18
N GLN A 355 24.66 -8.95 -17.49
CA GLN A 355 25.01 -7.75 -18.27
C GLN A 355 24.07 -6.55 -18.07
N PRO A 356 22.72 -6.70 -18.12
CA PRO A 356 21.79 -5.58 -17.93
C PRO A 356 21.83 -4.94 -16.54
N MET A 357 22.41 -5.64 -15.55
CA MET A 357 22.44 -5.27 -14.14
C MET A 357 23.85 -4.89 -13.65
N ARG A 358 24.89 -4.93 -14.50
CA ARG A 358 26.27 -4.62 -14.06
C ARG A 358 26.40 -3.28 -13.37
N SER A 359 25.78 -2.24 -13.92
CA SER A 359 25.80 -0.89 -13.34
C SER A 359 25.11 -0.79 -11.96
N VAL A 360 24.36 -1.81 -11.55
CA VAL A 360 23.78 -1.91 -10.20
C VAL A 360 24.84 -2.37 -9.20
N LEU A 361 25.72 -3.31 -9.58
CA LEU A 361 26.77 -3.84 -8.71
C LEU A 361 27.79 -2.75 -8.35
N ASP A 362 28.00 -1.76 -9.23
CA ASP A 362 28.88 -0.62 -8.99
C ASP A 362 28.28 0.43 -8.03
N ARG A 363 26.97 0.34 -7.73
CA ARG A 363 26.24 1.37 -6.98
C ARG A 363 26.07 1.01 -5.51
N LYS A 364 26.55 1.90 -4.64
CA LYS A 364 26.42 1.76 -3.19
C LYS A 364 25.08 2.26 -2.63
N HIS A 365 24.51 3.32 -3.23
CA HIS A 365 23.29 3.96 -2.76
C HIS A 365 22.33 4.26 -3.91
N PHE A 366 21.03 4.09 -3.65
CA PHE A 366 19.93 4.40 -4.55
C PHE A 366 19.17 5.59 -3.96
N ASP A 367 19.70 6.79 -4.15
CA ASP A 367 19.07 8.03 -3.70
C ASP A 367 18.00 8.52 -4.68
N TRP A 368 17.27 9.56 -4.26
CA TRP A 368 16.18 10.15 -5.06
C TRP A 368 16.70 10.86 -6.32
N TYR A 369 17.93 11.38 -6.29
CA TYR A 369 18.58 11.95 -7.46
C TYR A 369 18.79 10.90 -8.55
N TRP A 370 19.36 9.75 -8.17
CA TRP A 370 19.52 8.62 -9.06
C TRP A 370 18.16 8.13 -9.60
N GLN A 371 17.16 7.98 -8.72
CA GLN A 371 15.84 7.51 -9.11
C GLN A 371 15.22 8.42 -10.18
N THR A 372 15.35 9.74 -10.01
CA THR A 372 14.89 10.74 -10.99
C THR A 372 15.56 10.53 -12.35
N GLY A 373 16.88 10.33 -12.37
CA GLY A 373 17.63 10.05 -13.59
C GLY A 373 17.25 8.72 -14.25
N ALA A 374 17.02 7.67 -13.45
CA ALA A 374 16.61 6.36 -13.94
C ALA A 374 15.22 6.42 -14.61
N PHE A 375 14.25 7.08 -13.97
CA PHE A 375 12.92 7.31 -14.55
C PHE A 375 13.01 8.16 -15.82
N HIS A 376 13.71 9.31 -15.79
CA HIS A 376 13.87 10.16 -16.97
C HIS A 376 14.48 9.39 -18.15
N GLY A 377 15.48 8.54 -17.90
CA GLY A 377 16.11 7.71 -18.92
C GLY A 377 15.16 6.71 -19.60
N ALA A 378 14.11 6.26 -18.89
CA ALA A 378 13.08 5.39 -19.44
C ALA A 378 11.96 6.15 -20.18
N LEU A 379 11.63 7.36 -19.70
CA LEU A 379 10.48 8.15 -20.20
C LEU A 379 10.84 9.05 -21.39
N SER A 380 11.98 9.75 -21.33
CA SER A 380 12.33 10.85 -22.25
C SER A 380 12.28 10.49 -23.74
N GLY A 381 12.92 9.38 -24.13
CA GLY A 381 12.91 8.94 -25.53
C GLY A 381 11.50 8.60 -26.03
N LEU A 382 10.68 8.00 -25.16
CA LEU A 382 9.34 7.56 -25.50
C LEU A 382 8.35 8.73 -25.58
N ALA A 383 8.41 9.67 -24.64
CA ALA A 383 7.58 10.87 -24.63
C ALA A 383 7.75 11.70 -25.92
N HIS A 384 8.98 11.80 -26.43
CA HIS A 384 9.24 12.48 -27.70
C HIS A 384 8.65 11.75 -28.91
N HIS A 385 8.56 10.41 -28.86
CA HIS A 385 8.13 9.59 -30.00
C HIS A 385 6.60 9.46 -30.13
N LEU A 386 5.87 9.35 -29.01
CA LEU A 386 4.43 9.06 -29.03
C LEU A 386 3.53 10.27 -29.34
N GLY A 387 4.03 11.49 -29.16
CA GLY A 387 3.23 12.70 -29.36
C GLY A 387 2.18 12.97 -28.25
N PRO A 388 1.41 14.07 -28.37
CA PRO A 388 0.57 14.61 -27.30
C PRO A 388 -0.73 13.86 -27.02
N ASP A 389 -1.20 13.05 -27.97
CA ASP A 389 -2.53 12.42 -27.88
C ASP A 389 -2.54 11.15 -27.02
N VAL A 390 -1.38 10.52 -26.81
CA VAL A 390 -1.26 9.28 -26.04
C VAL A 390 -1.26 9.58 -24.54
N PRO A 391 -2.28 9.12 -23.77
CA PRO A 391 -2.29 9.23 -22.33
C PRO A 391 -1.26 8.30 -21.66
N TRP A 392 -0.71 8.80 -20.57
CA TRP A 392 0.18 8.05 -19.68
C TRP A 392 -0.50 7.90 -18.34
N PHE A 393 -0.64 6.69 -17.84
CA PHE A 393 -1.24 6.40 -16.53
C PHE A 393 -0.17 5.78 -15.63
N ALA A 394 -0.01 6.31 -14.42
CA ALA A 394 0.85 5.68 -13.43
C ALA A 394 0.21 5.53 -12.07
N ALA A 395 0.62 4.46 -11.40
CA ALA A 395 0.42 4.24 -9.99
C ALA A 395 1.77 4.34 -9.28
N ILE A 396 1.79 5.04 -8.14
CA ILE A 396 2.93 5.10 -7.24
C ILE A 396 2.46 4.50 -5.90
N PRO A 397 2.69 3.20 -5.70
CA PRO A 397 2.40 2.58 -4.42
C PRO A 397 3.47 2.94 -3.39
N GLU A 398 3.12 2.86 -2.11
CA GLU A 398 4.00 3.21 -0.99
C GLU A 398 4.62 4.60 -1.16
N ILE A 399 3.79 5.57 -1.56
CA ILE A 399 4.22 6.93 -1.87
C ILE A 399 4.97 7.55 -0.69
N THR A 400 6.07 8.22 -1.04
CA THR A 400 6.86 9.04 -0.11
C THR A 400 7.22 10.35 -0.79
N PRO A 401 7.53 11.42 -0.03
CA PRO A 401 7.90 12.72 -0.61
C PRO A 401 8.97 12.61 -1.71
N GLY A 402 10.04 11.86 -1.44
CA GLY A 402 11.12 11.63 -2.40
C GLY A 402 10.70 10.89 -3.67
N LEU A 403 9.84 9.87 -3.57
CA LEU A 403 9.37 9.12 -4.72
C LEU A 403 8.43 9.95 -5.60
N LEU A 404 7.51 10.69 -4.97
CA LEU A 404 6.62 11.60 -5.72
C LEU A 404 7.42 12.66 -6.46
N LEU A 405 8.37 13.32 -5.77
CA LEU A 405 9.23 14.34 -6.37
C LEU A 405 10.07 13.79 -7.53
N SER A 406 10.65 12.60 -7.35
CA SER A 406 11.47 11.95 -8.39
C SER A 406 10.62 11.63 -9.62
N SER A 407 9.40 11.11 -9.41
CA SER A 407 8.50 10.71 -10.50
C SER A 407 7.97 11.92 -11.28
N LEU A 408 7.50 12.96 -10.57
CA LEU A 408 7.02 14.20 -11.20
C LEU A 408 8.13 14.94 -11.93
N THR A 409 9.32 15.02 -11.34
CA THR A 409 10.47 15.71 -11.95
C THR A 409 10.97 14.96 -13.17
N ALA A 410 11.08 13.62 -13.10
CA ALA A 410 11.46 12.80 -14.24
C ALA A 410 10.47 12.92 -15.41
N ALA A 411 9.17 12.91 -15.12
CA ALA A 411 8.13 13.10 -16.12
C ALA A 411 8.20 14.51 -16.74
N HIS A 412 8.32 15.56 -15.91
CA HIS A 412 8.44 16.94 -16.35
C HIS A 412 9.67 17.17 -17.25
N CYS A 413 10.86 16.71 -16.83
CA CYS A 413 12.08 16.76 -17.64
C CYS A 413 11.95 15.96 -18.96
N SER A 414 11.05 14.98 -19.02
CA SER A 414 10.78 14.18 -20.22
C SER A 414 9.77 14.85 -21.17
N GLY A 415 9.25 16.03 -20.83
CA GLY A 415 8.25 16.74 -21.62
C GLY A 415 6.80 16.28 -21.38
N LEU A 416 6.55 15.53 -20.30
CA LEU A 416 5.20 15.12 -19.92
C LEU A 416 4.55 16.18 -19.03
N GLN A 417 3.32 16.57 -19.39
CA GLN A 417 2.49 17.48 -18.60
C GLN A 417 1.47 16.70 -17.79
N LEU A 418 1.38 17.01 -16.49
CA LEU A 418 0.42 16.40 -15.59
C LEU A 418 -1.00 16.85 -15.95
N THR A 419 -1.90 15.89 -16.09
CA THR A 419 -3.31 16.11 -16.48
C THR A 419 -4.29 15.61 -15.43
N GLY A 420 -3.86 14.70 -14.55
CA GLY A 420 -4.72 14.12 -13.53
C GLY A 420 -3.92 13.58 -12.35
N LEU A 421 -4.56 13.62 -11.19
CA LEU A 421 -4.05 13.20 -9.89
C LEU A 421 -5.23 12.60 -9.12
N ALA A 422 -4.99 11.52 -8.39
CA ALA A 422 -5.86 11.02 -7.32
C ALA A 422 -5.00 10.39 -6.23
N LEU A 423 -5.26 10.70 -4.95
CA LEU A 423 -4.47 10.24 -3.82
C LEU A 423 -5.35 9.55 -2.79
N GLU A 424 -5.12 8.26 -2.56
CA GLU A 424 -5.60 7.58 -1.36
C GLU A 424 -4.48 7.68 -0.31
N SER A 425 -4.67 8.57 0.66
CA SER A 425 -3.62 8.95 1.60
C SER A 425 -3.31 7.91 2.67
N GLU A 426 -4.27 7.07 3.06
CA GLU A 426 -4.10 6.07 4.13
C GLU A 426 -3.52 4.76 3.57
N ALA A 427 -3.92 4.37 2.36
CA ALA A 427 -3.30 3.31 1.57
C ALA A 427 -1.90 3.71 1.05
N GLY A 428 -1.59 5.00 1.03
CA GLY A 428 -0.30 5.52 0.57
C GLY A 428 -0.07 5.26 -0.92
N GLU A 429 -1.11 5.42 -1.74
CA GLU A 429 -1.06 5.25 -3.19
C GLU A 429 -1.52 6.52 -3.90
N VAL A 430 -0.73 6.97 -4.89
CA VAL A 430 -1.16 8.04 -5.80
C VAL A 430 -1.24 7.52 -7.23
N GLN A 431 -2.28 7.97 -7.91
CA GLN A 431 -2.56 7.72 -9.30
C GLN A 431 -2.41 9.03 -10.07
N LEU A 432 -1.68 8.97 -11.18
CA LEU A 432 -1.29 10.15 -11.95
C LEU A 432 -1.54 9.89 -13.43
N SER A 433 -1.98 10.93 -14.15
CA SER A 433 -2.10 10.88 -15.60
C SER A 433 -1.34 12.03 -16.26
N TRP A 434 -0.67 11.74 -17.37
CA TRP A 434 0.04 12.73 -18.18
C TRP A 434 -0.31 12.63 -19.66
N LYS A 435 0.05 13.69 -20.38
CA LYS A 435 0.16 13.69 -21.84
C LYS A 435 1.49 14.34 -22.23
N ALA A 436 2.02 14.00 -23.39
CA ALA A 436 3.16 14.77 -23.90
C ALA A 436 2.70 16.21 -24.16
N GLY A 437 3.42 17.17 -23.60
CA GLY A 437 3.06 18.58 -23.69
C GLY A 437 4.05 19.34 -24.53
N ASN A 438 3.59 20.40 -25.19
CA ASN A 438 4.49 21.42 -25.71
C ASN A 438 5.05 22.19 -24.51
N THR A 439 6.38 22.27 -24.40
CA THR A 439 7.07 23.00 -23.32
C THR A 439 6.54 24.43 -23.25
N THR A 440 5.67 24.70 -22.28
CA THR A 440 5.19 26.05 -21.96
C THR A 440 6.29 26.80 -21.22
N GLN A 441 6.33 28.13 -21.38
CA GLN A 441 7.32 28.95 -20.69
C GLN A 441 7.24 28.72 -19.17
N PRO A 442 8.38 28.57 -18.49
CA PRO A 442 8.41 28.38 -17.04
C PRO A 442 7.79 29.60 -16.35
N THR A 443 7.05 29.35 -15.26
CA THR A 443 6.46 30.43 -14.48
C THR A 443 7.54 31.28 -13.80
N LEU A 444 7.35 32.59 -13.76
CA LEU A 444 8.21 33.50 -12.97
C LEU A 444 7.81 33.52 -11.49
N ARG A 445 6.74 32.81 -11.09
CA ARG A 445 6.29 32.74 -9.70
C ARG A 445 7.27 31.92 -8.87
N LYS A 446 7.58 32.42 -7.67
CA LYS A 446 8.41 31.69 -6.69
C LYS A 446 7.67 30.45 -6.17
N PRO A 447 8.37 29.31 -5.96
CA PRO A 447 7.75 28.08 -5.45
C PRO A 447 6.91 28.27 -4.17
N ASP A 448 7.39 29.05 -3.20
CA ASP A 448 6.66 29.30 -1.95
C ASP A 448 5.26 29.89 -2.16
N ALA A 449 5.09 30.75 -3.17
CA ALA A 449 3.78 31.33 -3.50
C ALA A 449 2.84 30.27 -4.11
N ILE A 450 3.39 29.35 -4.90
CA ILE A 450 2.66 28.21 -5.47
C ILE A 450 2.21 27.27 -4.34
N TYR A 451 3.11 26.94 -3.42
CA TYR A 451 2.82 26.06 -2.29
C TYR A 451 1.75 26.66 -1.36
N ARG A 452 1.88 27.93 -0.98
CA ARG A 452 0.85 28.61 -0.15
C ARG A 452 -0.52 28.57 -0.80
N GLN A 453 -0.59 28.85 -2.10
CA GLN A 453 -1.84 28.82 -2.84
C GLN A 453 -2.43 27.40 -2.89
N ALA A 454 -1.61 26.39 -3.18
CA ALA A 454 -2.04 25.00 -3.26
C ALA A 454 -2.52 24.44 -1.90
N ILE A 455 -1.74 24.69 -0.84
CA ILE A 455 -2.09 24.31 0.54
C ILE A 455 -3.40 24.95 0.96
N ARG A 456 -3.54 26.27 0.77
CA ARG A 456 -4.77 26.99 1.13
C ARG A 456 -5.97 26.47 0.34
N ALA A 457 -5.83 26.24 -0.97
CA ALA A 457 -6.89 25.71 -1.80
C ALA A 457 -7.34 24.31 -1.34
N LEU A 458 -6.39 23.42 -1.03
CA LEU A 458 -6.71 22.10 -0.51
C LEU A 458 -7.42 22.16 0.85
N LEU A 459 -6.92 22.97 1.79
CA LEU A 459 -7.53 23.10 3.13
C LEU A 459 -8.95 23.69 3.05
N LEU A 460 -9.19 24.65 2.16
CA LEU A 460 -10.53 25.20 1.90
C LEU A 460 -11.49 24.13 1.38
N GLN A 461 -11.03 23.29 0.44
CA GLN A 461 -11.83 22.22 -0.14
C GLN A 461 -12.04 21.03 0.80
N GLN A 462 -11.08 20.74 1.66
CA GLN A 462 -11.13 19.65 2.63
C GLN A 462 -12.08 19.97 3.79
N GLY A 463 -12.05 21.21 4.29
CA GLY A 463 -12.86 21.62 5.45
C GLY A 463 -12.39 21.07 6.80
N GLU A 464 -11.30 20.29 6.81
CA GLU A 464 -10.69 19.68 7.98
C GLU A 464 -9.15 19.79 7.90
N PRO A 465 -8.40 19.69 9.02
CA PRO A 465 -6.94 19.64 9.01
C PRO A 465 -6.42 18.43 8.24
N VAL A 466 -5.30 18.64 7.53
CA VAL A 466 -4.72 17.63 6.63
C VAL A 466 -3.30 17.29 7.06
N SER A 467 -2.91 16.03 6.90
CA SER A 467 -1.55 15.56 7.21
C SER A 467 -0.52 16.06 6.18
N TYR A 468 0.77 15.81 6.45
CA TYR A 468 1.86 16.33 5.63
C TYR A 468 1.81 15.87 4.16
N LEU A 469 1.53 14.57 3.94
CA LEU A 469 1.67 13.95 2.62
C LEU A 469 0.67 14.49 1.57
N PRO A 470 -0.64 14.67 1.85
CA PRO A 470 -1.54 15.31 0.89
C PRO A 470 -1.17 16.78 0.62
N LEU A 471 -0.71 17.54 1.63
CA LEU A 471 -0.26 18.93 1.46
C LEU A 471 1.01 19.03 0.61
N TYR A 472 1.96 18.12 0.82
CA TYR A 472 3.15 17.95 -0.01
C TYR A 472 2.76 17.62 -1.45
N THR A 473 1.80 16.69 -1.63
CA THR A 473 1.30 16.28 -2.95
C THR A 473 0.60 17.42 -3.67
N ALA A 474 -0.25 18.19 -2.99
CA ALA A 474 -0.88 19.40 -3.53
C ALA A 474 0.16 20.41 -4.02
N SER A 475 1.21 20.61 -3.22
CA SER A 475 2.27 21.57 -3.50
C SER A 475 3.09 21.19 -4.73
N LEU A 476 3.53 19.93 -4.80
CA LEU A 476 4.33 19.45 -5.93
C LEU A 476 3.53 19.35 -7.23
N THR A 477 2.29 18.91 -7.17
CA THR A 477 1.44 18.82 -8.37
C THR A 477 1.07 20.20 -8.89
N ALA A 478 0.85 21.19 -8.01
CA ALA A 478 0.72 22.59 -8.41
C ALA A 478 2.01 23.16 -9.02
N GLN A 479 3.18 22.79 -8.49
CA GLN A 479 4.47 23.17 -9.05
C GLN A 479 4.68 22.57 -10.45
N ALA A 480 4.34 21.30 -10.64
CA ALA A 480 4.36 20.63 -11.94
C ALA A 480 3.40 21.29 -12.93
N ALA A 481 2.16 21.55 -12.52
CA ALA A 481 1.13 22.20 -13.37
C ALA A 481 1.51 23.62 -13.82
N GLN A 482 2.35 24.31 -13.04
CA GLN A 482 2.85 25.64 -13.36
C GLN A 482 4.23 25.63 -14.04
N ASN A 483 4.75 24.46 -14.41
CA ASN A 483 6.08 24.29 -15.02
C ASN A 483 7.18 24.97 -14.19
N SER A 484 7.19 24.71 -12.88
CA SER A 484 8.15 25.27 -11.92
C SER A 484 9.11 24.20 -11.36
N LEU A 485 9.01 22.97 -11.84
CA LEU A 485 10.00 21.92 -11.63
C LEU A 485 11.21 22.14 -12.57
N PRO A 486 12.38 21.52 -12.30
CA PRO A 486 13.53 21.63 -13.20
C PRO A 486 13.20 21.19 -14.63
N ASP A 487 13.38 22.07 -15.62
CA ASP A 487 12.97 21.81 -17.00
C ASP A 487 13.82 20.75 -17.72
N LYS A 488 15.08 20.58 -17.30
CA LYS A 488 16.02 19.63 -17.88
C LYS A 488 16.63 18.77 -16.80
N ILE A 489 16.95 17.52 -17.15
CA ILE A 489 17.57 16.58 -16.22
C ILE A 489 18.91 17.09 -15.65
N ASP A 490 19.69 17.83 -16.44
CA ASP A 490 20.97 18.41 -16.00
C ASP A 490 20.81 19.50 -14.93
N ALA A 491 19.63 20.10 -14.82
CA ALA A 491 19.31 21.09 -13.79
C ALA A 491 18.89 20.44 -12.46
N VAL A 492 18.60 19.13 -12.46
CA VAL A 492 18.30 18.37 -11.25
C VAL A 492 19.60 18.23 -10.44
N GLN A 493 19.53 18.54 -9.15
CA GLN A 493 20.66 18.48 -8.23
C GLN A 493 20.40 17.44 -7.15
N VAL A 494 21.47 16.92 -6.52
CA VAL A 494 21.38 15.90 -5.46
C VAL A 494 20.55 16.38 -4.26
N ASP A 495 20.57 17.68 -3.99
CA ASP A 495 19.90 18.33 -2.87
C ASP A 495 18.43 18.73 -3.14
N LEU A 496 17.87 18.42 -4.32
CA LEU A 496 16.55 18.89 -4.75
C LEU A 496 15.45 18.58 -3.72
N LEU A 497 15.44 17.35 -3.18
CA LEU A 497 14.47 16.96 -2.16
C LEU A 497 14.59 17.82 -0.90
N SER A 498 15.80 17.96 -0.36
CA SER A 498 16.05 18.75 0.85
C SER A 498 15.68 20.22 0.65
N ARG A 499 15.94 20.80 -0.55
CA ARG A 499 15.53 22.17 -0.89
C ARG A 499 14.02 22.34 -0.91
N VAL A 500 13.29 21.42 -1.54
CA VAL A 500 11.82 21.44 -1.57
C VAL A 500 11.25 21.31 -0.15
N GLN A 501 11.79 20.37 0.65
CA GLN A 501 11.35 20.18 2.04
C GLN A 501 11.61 21.44 2.89
N ALA A 502 12.76 22.10 2.73
CA ALA A 502 13.08 23.33 3.45
C ALA A 502 12.13 24.49 3.07
N GLN A 503 11.80 24.64 1.79
CA GLN A 503 10.83 25.64 1.32
C GLN A 503 9.43 25.37 1.90
N LEU A 504 8.96 24.12 1.86
CA LEU A 504 7.67 23.75 2.44
C LEU A 504 7.66 23.93 3.96
N ALA A 505 8.74 23.59 4.66
CA ALA A 505 8.86 23.82 6.09
C ALA A 505 8.73 25.31 6.44
N ALA A 506 9.29 26.22 5.61
CA ALA A 506 9.11 27.66 5.79
C ALA A 506 7.64 28.10 5.57
N VAL A 507 6.92 27.48 4.64
CA VAL A 507 5.47 27.72 4.45
C VAL A 507 4.66 27.20 5.64
N PHE A 508 4.95 26.00 6.13
CA PHE A 508 4.27 25.40 7.28
C PHE A 508 4.55 26.12 8.61
N ALA A 509 5.64 26.88 8.70
CA ALA A 509 5.96 27.70 9.86
C ALA A 509 5.12 29.00 9.96
N ASP A 510 4.37 29.36 8.91
CA ASP A 510 3.54 30.57 8.89
C ASP A 510 2.27 30.42 9.75
N ARG A 511 2.39 30.80 11.02
CA ARG A 511 1.29 30.75 12.00
C ARG A 511 0.18 31.76 11.76
N ALA A 512 0.36 32.72 10.85
CA ALA A 512 -0.69 33.69 10.53
C ALA A 512 -1.76 33.09 9.61
N GLU A 513 -1.35 32.15 8.75
CA GLU A 513 -2.23 31.45 7.79
C GLU A 513 -2.57 30.03 8.24
N LEU A 514 -1.66 29.32 8.93
CA LEU A 514 -1.80 27.91 9.28
C LEU A 514 -1.74 27.65 10.80
N VAL A 515 -2.51 26.67 11.25
CA VAL A 515 -2.43 26.09 12.59
C VAL A 515 -1.89 24.67 12.47
N HIS A 516 -0.85 24.36 13.24
CA HIS A 516 -0.25 23.03 13.31
C HIS A 516 -0.76 22.28 14.54
N PHE A 517 -1.32 21.10 14.31
CA PHE A 517 -1.73 20.15 15.32
C PHE A 517 -0.65 19.05 15.40
N PRO A 518 0.19 19.04 16.45
CA PRO A 518 1.36 18.17 16.50
C PRO A 518 0.96 16.69 16.58
N GLY A 519 1.69 15.84 15.84
CA GLY A 519 1.54 14.39 15.94
C GLY A 519 2.45 13.77 17.02
N ALA A 520 2.46 12.43 17.09
CA ALA A 520 3.20 11.69 18.11
C ALA A 520 4.73 11.84 18.00
N SER A 521 5.26 12.02 16.78
CA SER A 521 6.70 12.26 16.57
C SER A 521 7.01 13.76 16.51
N ARG A 522 8.24 14.12 16.92
CA ARG A 522 8.78 15.49 16.84
C ARG A 522 9.30 15.87 15.45
N SER A 523 9.08 15.03 14.42
CA SER A 523 9.51 15.33 13.05
C SER A 523 8.66 16.45 12.44
N GLY A 524 9.25 17.30 11.60
CA GLY A 524 8.51 18.36 10.89
C GLY A 524 7.43 17.85 9.91
N GLU A 525 7.44 16.56 9.59
CA GLU A 525 6.45 15.87 8.73
C GLU A 525 5.31 15.24 9.55
N SER A 526 5.29 15.45 10.87
CA SER A 526 4.30 14.88 11.80
C SER A 526 3.17 15.85 12.11
N GLY A 527 1.96 15.32 12.24
CA GLY A 527 0.78 16.08 12.62
C GLY A 527 -0.09 16.50 11.45
N HIS A 528 -1.00 17.43 11.72
CA HIS A 528 -1.96 17.97 10.77
C HIS A 528 -1.89 19.50 10.72
N TRP A 529 -2.24 20.07 9.58
CA TRP A 529 -2.31 21.52 9.38
C TRP A 529 -3.71 21.92 8.98
N GLY A 530 -4.25 22.94 9.64
CA GLY A 530 -5.53 23.58 9.30
C GLY A 530 -5.34 25.08 9.02
N LEU A 531 -6.39 25.76 8.59
CA LEU A 531 -6.38 27.21 8.40
C LEU A 531 -6.49 27.93 9.76
N ALA A 532 -5.66 28.94 9.98
CA ALA A 532 -5.66 29.71 11.23
C ALA A 532 -6.87 30.63 11.37
N ARG A 533 -7.37 31.16 10.25
CA ARG A 533 -8.54 32.04 10.25
C ARG A 533 -9.78 31.24 9.90
N LYS A 534 -10.88 31.49 10.64
CA LYS A 534 -12.21 31.07 10.23
C LYS A 534 -12.48 31.63 8.84
N SER A 535 -12.51 30.73 7.88
CA SER A 535 -12.75 31.01 6.47
C SER A 535 -14.02 30.23 6.08
N ASP A 536 -14.76 30.73 5.10
CA ASP A 536 -15.82 29.92 4.46
C ASP A 536 -15.15 28.73 3.78
N THR A 537 -15.14 27.63 4.51
CA THR A 537 -14.61 26.33 4.13
C THR A 537 -15.79 25.45 3.74
N GLU A 538 -15.53 24.45 2.91
CA GLU A 538 -16.49 23.37 2.72
C GLU A 538 -16.74 22.66 4.06
N SER A 539 -17.87 21.96 4.17
CA SER A 539 -18.05 21.03 5.30
C SER A 539 -16.94 19.98 5.29
N PRO A 540 -16.46 19.52 6.47
CA PRO A 540 -15.41 18.50 6.56
C PRO A 540 -15.64 17.32 5.61
N LEU A 541 -14.58 16.84 4.97
CA LEU A 541 -14.65 15.72 4.04
C LEU A 541 -15.30 14.50 4.72
N ALA A 542 -14.98 14.22 5.98
CA ALA A 542 -15.58 13.12 6.72
C ALA A 542 -17.12 13.22 6.84
N ASP A 543 -17.65 14.44 6.92
CA ASP A 543 -19.09 14.70 6.98
C ASP A 543 -19.75 14.54 5.60
N ARG A 544 -19.12 15.04 4.54
CA ARG A 544 -19.60 14.87 3.16
C ARG A 544 -19.61 13.40 2.73
N VAL A 545 -18.58 12.64 3.11
CA VAL A 545 -18.50 11.19 2.84
C VAL A 545 -19.59 10.43 3.59
N GLU A 546 -19.81 10.74 4.87
CA GLU A 546 -20.92 10.13 5.65
C GLU A 546 -22.27 10.35 4.94
N MET A 547 -22.55 11.59 4.51
CA MET A 547 -23.79 11.91 3.80
C MET A 547 -23.93 11.12 2.49
N GLU A 548 -22.86 11.01 1.72
CA GLU A 548 -22.91 10.35 0.42
C GLU A 548 -23.04 8.83 0.54
N VAL A 549 -22.33 8.19 1.46
CA VAL A 549 -22.48 6.75 1.72
C VAL A 549 -23.94 6.40 2.03
N VAL A 550 -24.57 7.15 2.93
CA VAL A 550 -25.98 6.95 3.28
C VAL A 550 -26.88 7.16 2.06
N ARG A 551 -26.63 8.20 1.27
CA ARG A 551 -27.39 8.49 0.04
C ARG A 551 -27.26 7.38 -1.00
N CYS A 552 -26.06 6.84 -1.20
CA CYS A 552 -25.80 5.72 -2.11
C CYS A 552 -26.58 4.48 -1.70
N LEU A 553 -26.52 4.09 -0.42
CA LEU A 553 -27.24 2.91 0.10
C LEU A 553 -28.76 3.09 0.12
N GLN A 554 -29.27 4.31 0.31
CA GLN A 554 -30.71 4.60 0.17
C GLN A 554 -31.20 4.36 -1.26
N LYS A 555 -30.40 4.76 -2.25
CA LYS A 555 -30.76 4.61 -3.68
C LYS A 555 -30.55 3.18 -4.16
N ASN A 556 -29.51 2.51 -3.67
CA ASN A 556 -29.08 1.22 -4.16
C ASN A 556 -28.78 0.27 -2.97
N PRO A 557 -29.82 -0.34 -2.36
CA PRO A 557 -29.61 -1.36 -1.34
C PRO A 557 -28.92 -2.58 -1.94
N GLY A 558 -28.05 -3.23 -1.16
CA GLY A 558 -27.30 -4.41 -1.59
C GLY A 558 -26.09 -4.09 -2.49
N TRP A 559 -25.56 -2.87 -2.47
CA TRP A 559 -24.27 -2.60 -3.10
C TRP A 559 -23.13 -3.34 -2.39
N SER A 560 -22.14 -3.79 -3.17
CA SER A 560 -20.89 -4.28 -2.60
C SER A 560 -20.04 -3.13 -2.09
N PHE A 561 -19.08 -3.41 -1.19
CA PHE A 561 -18.13 -2.39 -0.78
C PHE A 561 -17.39 -1.79 -2.00
N ALA A 562 -16.94 -2.65 -2.91
CA ALA A 562 -16.23 -2.21 -4.12
C ALA A 562 -17.06 -1.27 -5.00
N ALA A 563 -18.34 -1.59 -5.24
CA ALA A 563 -19.23 -0.76 -6.06
C ALA A 563 -19.53 0.60 -5.38
N LEU A 564 -19.77 0.59 -4.07
CA LEU A 564 -19.96 1.81 -3.29
C LEU A 564 -18.70 2.68 -3.32
N TYR A 565 -17.53 2.09 -3.09
CA TYR A 565 -16.28 2.83 -3.02
C TYR A 565 -15.90 3.43 -4.38
N ASP A 566 -16.08 2.71 -5.49
CA ASP A 566 -15.89 3.25 -6.84
C ASP A 566 -16.82 4.44 -7.12
N ALA A 567 -18.10 4.35 -6.72
CA ALA A 567 -19.04 5.46 -6.83
C ALA A 567 -18.60 6.70 -6.02
N LEU A 568 -18.03 6.49 -4.83
CA LEU A 568 -17.47 7.57 -4.01
C LEU A 568 -16.21 8.17 -4.66
N CYS A 569 -15.30 7.36 -5.19
CA CYS A 569 -14.10 7.84 -5.89
C CYS A 569 -14.42 8.60 -7.19
N LEU A 570 -15.56 8.31 -7.82
CA LEU A 570 -16.08 9.08 -8.95
C LEU A 570 -16.56 10.48 -8.55
N GLN A 571 -17.11 10.63 -7.34
CA GLN A 571 -17.62 11.89 -6.82
C GLN A 571 -16.54 12.73 -6.12
N PHE A 572 -15.73 12.09 -5.29
CA PHE A 572 -14.66 12.69 -4.50
C PHE A 572 -13.32 12.44 -5.21
N ARG A 573 -12.93 13.41 -6.04
CA ARG A 573 -11.78 13.29 -6.96
C ARG A 573 -10.52 13.93 -6.40
N GLY A 574 -9.38 13.54 -6.95
CA GLY A 574 -8.10 14.17 -6.64
C GLY A 574 -7.66 13.92 -5.22
N LEU A 575 -7.31 15.01 -4.54
CA LEU A 575 -6.89 15.01 -3.15
C LEU A 575 -8.06 14.90 -2.16
N LEU A 576 -9.30 14.79 -2.66
CA LEU A 576 -10.50 14.55 -1.85
C LEU A 576 -10.90 13.07 -1.83
N THR A 577 -10.15 12.19 -2.50
CA THR A 577 -10.43 10.74 -2.52
C THR A 577 -10.57 10.23 -1.07
N PRO A 578 -11.71 9.61 -0.71
CA PRO A 578 -12.00 9.28 0.66
C PRO A 578 -11.18 8.07 1.11
N PRO A 579 -10.63 8.09 2.34
CA PRO A 579 -9.97 6.91 2.86
C PRO A 579 -10.91 5.73 3.02
N GLU A 580 -10.45 4.52 2.72
CA GLU A 580 -11.28 3.31 2.89
C GLU A 580 -11.74 3.11 4.33
N GLU A 581 -10.88 3.37 5.31
CA GLU A 581 -11.24 3.19 6.73
C GLU A 581 -12.40 4.11 7.13
N LEU A 582 -12.44 5.33 6.62
CA LEU A 582 -13.55 6.25 6.83
C LEU A 582 -14.85 5.70 6.24
N VAL A 583 -14.81 5.16 5.01
CA VAL A 583 -16.00 4.58 4.37
C VAL A 583 -16.49 3.35 5.14
N ARG A 584 -15.57 2.49 5.61
CA ARG A 584 -15.90 1.33 6.45
C ARG A 584 -16.50 1.76 7.81
N ALA A 585 -15.91 2.74 8.48
CA ALA A 585 -16.46 3.27 9.74
C ALA A 585 -17.88 3.84 9.57
N VAL A 586 -18.18 4.44 8.41
CA VAL A 586 -19.55 4.88 8.09
C VAL A 586 -20.47 3.67 7.86
N LEU A 587 -20.05 2.65 7.11
CA LEU A 587 -20.83 1.43 6.92
C LEU A 587 -21.13 0.73 8.24
N ASP A 588 -20.15 0.55 9.12
CA ASP A 588 -20.33 -0.09 10.43
C ASP A 588 -21.33 0.67 11.33
N SER A 589 -21.47 1.98 11.11
CA SER A 589 -22.40 2.85 11.82
C SER A 589 -23.84 2.74 11.27
N TYR A 590 -24.01 2.71 9.94
CA TYR A 590 -25.31 2.86 9.26
C TYR A 590 -25.89 1.58 8.66
N ALA A 591 -25.05 0.61 8.35
CA ALA A 591 -25.41 -0.50 7.51
C ALA A 591 -25.30 -1.84 8.25
N GLU A 592 -25.93 -2.84 7.65
CA GLU A 592 -25.77 -4.24 7.97
C GLU A 592 -25.42 -5.00 6.69
N VAL A 593 -24.69 -6.10 6.86
CA VAL A 593 -24.39 -7.04 5.77
C VAL A 593 -25.55 -8.02 5.62
N ASP A 594 -25.85 -8.39 4.39
CA ASP A 594 -26.78 -9.49 4.09
C ASP A 594 -26.19 -10.79 4.67
N PRO A 595 -26.91 -11.52 5.55
CA PRO A 595 -26.44 -12.78 6.12
C PRO A 595 -26.10 -13.83 5.06
N ASP A 596 -26.79 -13.82 3.93
CA ASP A 596 -26.59 -14.77 2.82
C ASP A 596 -25.48 -14.29 1.86
N GLN A 597 -25.17 -12.98 1.88
CA GLN A 597 -24.17 -12.36 1.00
C GLN A 597 -23.29 -11.36 1.78
N PRO A 598 -22.17 -11.80 2.38
CA PRO A 598 -21.40 -11.00 3.35
C PRO A 598 -20.75 -9.73 2.77
N ASP A 599 -20.70 -9.56 1.45
CA ASP A 599 -20.21 -8.33 0.81
C ASP A 599 -21.33 -7.34 0.44
N ARG A 600 -22.60 -7.69 0.65
CA ARG A 600 -23.74 -6.85 0.27
C ARG A 600 -24.20 -6.01 1.45
N TRP A 601 -24.20 -4.69 1.30
CA TRP A 601 -24.55 -3.75 2.35
C TRP A 601 -25.90 -3.11 2.10
N SER A 602 -26.71 -3.01 3.15
CA SER A 602 -27.97 -2.27 3.17
C SER A 602 -28.07 -1.43 4.44
N LEU A 603 -28.82 -0.33 4.38
CA LEU A 603 -29.12 0.43 5.59
C LEU A 603 -29.90 -0.42 6.58
N ARG A 604 -29.57 -0.33 7.86
CA ARG A 604 -30.35 -1.00 8.90
C ARG A 604 -31.78 -0.45 8.89
N PRO A 605 -32.81 -1.24 9.27
CA PRO A 605 -34.19 -0.77 9.25
C PRO A 605 -34.44 0.51 10.05
N GLN A 606 -33.74 0.70 11.17
CA GLN A 606 -33.91 1.91 12.00
C GLN A 606 -33.27 3.17 11.37
N GLU A 607 -32.50 3.01 10.29
CA GLU A 607 -31.79 4.08 9.59
C GLU A 607 -32.58 4.67 8.43
N HIS A 608 -33.73 4.09 8.12
CA HIS A 608 -34.62 4.68 7.14
C HIS A 608 -35.13 6.05 7.61
N PRO A 609 -35.34 7.01 6.68
CA PRO A 609 -35.73 8.38 7.02
C PRO A 609 -36.99 8.50 7.89
N ALA A 610 -37.96 7.59 7.74
CA ALA A 610 -39.17 7.58 8.58
C ALA A 610 -38.85 7.21 10.04
N ALA A 611 -38.08 6.13 10.25
CA ALA A 611 -37.69 5.68 11.58
C ALA A 611 -36.83 6.73 12.31
N ARG A 612 -35.86 7.36 11.62
CA ARG A 612 -35.03 8.41 12.24
C ARG A 612 -35.76 9.69 12.56
N ARG A 613 -36.77 10.08 11.78
CA ARG A 613 -37.65 11.20 12.16
C ARG A 613 -38.43 10.89 13.43
N ALA A 614 -38.96 9.67 13.55
CA ALA A 614 -39.66 9.23 14.76
C ALA A 614 -38.72 9.19 15.98
N ASP A 615 -37.49 8.69 15.83
CA ASP A 615 -36.50 8.66 16.91
C ASP A 615 -36.11 10.07 17.40
N LEU A 616 -35.94 11.01 16.46
CA LEU A 616 -35.61 12.41 16.81
C LEU A 616 -36.75 13.07 17.58
N GLU A 617 -37.99 12.85 17.13
CA GLU A 617 -39.17 13.39 17.80
C GLU A 617 -39.33 12.79 19.20
N ALA A 618 -39.17 11.47 19.34
CA ALA A 618 -39.18 10.81 20.63
C ALA A 618 -38.06 11.32 21.55
N ALA A 619 -36.85 11.54 21.04
CA ALA A 619 -35.77 12.13 21.83
C ALA A 619 -36.12 13.56 22.30
N ARG A 620 -36.75 14.37 21.44
CA ARG A 620 -37.22 15.71 21.79
C ARG A 620 -38.29 15.68 22.89
N GLU A 621 -39.30 14.81 22.76
CA GLU A 621 -40.33 14.61 23.77
C GLU A 621 -39.74 14.20 25.12
N LEU A 622 -38.76 13.29 25.11
CA LEU A 622 -38.05 12.88 26.33
C LEU A 622 -37.27 14.04 26.97
N LEU A 623 -36.61 14.89 26.18
CA LEU A 623 -35.96 16.09 26.71
C LEU A 623 -36.98 17.04 27.36
N LEU A 624 -38.15 17.26 26.74
CA LEU A 624 -39.22 18.08 27.32
C LEU A 624 -39.75 17.47 28.63
N LYS A 625 -39.96 16.15 28.67
CA LYS A 625 -40.41 15.42 29.86
C LYS A 625 -39.41 15.56 31.02
N VAL A 626 -38.12 15.39 30.74
CA VAL A 626 -37.08 15.52 31.77
C VAL A 626 -36.98 16.97 32.26
N ALA A 627 -37.01 17.96 31.36
CA ALA A 627 -37.01 19.38 31.74
C ALA A 627 -38.16 19.71 32.70
N ALA A 628 -39.38 19.24 32.39
CA ALA A 628 -40.56 19.43 33.24
C ALA A 628 -40.39 18.78 34.62
N THR A 629 -39.82 17.58 34.68
CA THR A 629 -39.51 16.87 35.94
C THR A 629 -38.53 17.67 36.80
N LEU A 630 -37.53 18.30 36.17
CA LEU A 630 -36.54 19.16 36.81
C LEU A 630 -37.04 20.60 37.07
N ARG A 631 -38.31 20.91 36.73
CA ARG A 631 -38.92 22.26 36.82
C ARG A 631 -38.18 23.34 36.02
N LEU A 632 -37.62 22.95 34.87
CA LEU A 632 -36.96 23.84 33.91
C LEU A 632 -37.89 24.16 32.75
N SER A 633 -37.67 25.31 32.11
CA SER A 633 -38.34 25.64 30.84
C SER A 633 -37.51 25.13 29.67
N ALA A 634 -38.15 24.50 28.68
CA ALA A 634 -37.50 24.00 27.48
C ALA A 634 -38.10 24.64 26.22
N GLN A 635 -37.26 25.19 25.34
CA GLN A 635 -37.69 25.89 24.12
C GLN A 635 -36.75 25.59 22.94
N GLY A 636 -37.30 25.58 21.72
CA GLY A 636 -36.54 25.35 20.48
C GLY A 636 -36.39 23.88 20.09
N ASP A 637 -36.11 23.65 18.81
CA ASP A 637 -36.03 22.30 18.22
C ASP A 637 -34.60 21.76 18.12
N SER A 638 -33.66 22.58 17.66
CA SER A 638 -32.24 22.24 17.58
C SER A 638 -31.40 23.54 17.51
N PRO A 639 -30.87 24.03 18.65
CA PRO A 639 -30.88 23.37 19.94
C PRO A 639 -32.22 23.49 20.70
N THR A 640 -32.53 22.50 21.53
CA THR A 640 -33.50 22.62 22.62
C THR A 640 -32.79 23.23 23.83
N LEU A 641 -33.15 24.45 24.18
CA LEU A 641 -32.57 25.22 25.27
C LEU A 641 -33.34 24.97 26.57
N TRP A 642 -32.65 24.53 27.62
CA TRP A 642 -33.20 24.44 28.97
C TRP A 642 -32.80 25.67 29.76
N ARG A 643 -33.78 26.36 30.35
CA ARG A 643 -33.57 27.53 31.20
C ARG A 643 -34.15 27.35 32.60
N ASP A 644 -33.48 27.93 33.57
CA ASP A 644 -33.98 28.00 34.94
C ASP A 644 -35.09 29.07 35.10
N SER A 645 -35.56 29.26 36.34
CA SER A 645 -36.57 30.27 36.67
C SER A 645 -36.12 31.72 36.49
N GLN A 646 -34.80 31.96 36.37
CA GLN A 646 -34.20 33.28 36.16
C GLN A 646 -33.96 33.57 34.67
N GLY A 647 -34.19 32.57 33.80
CA GLY A 647 -34.00 32.68 32.35
C GLY A 647 -32.61 32.31 31.87
N GLU A 648 -31.72 31.87 32.76
CA GLU A 648 -30.35 31.45 32.43
C GLU A 648 -30.37 30.11 31.69
N ILE A 649 -29.61 30.01 30.59
CA ILE A 649 -29.50 28.77 29.80
C ILE A 649 -28.63 27.78 30.58
N LEU A 650 -29.19 26.67 31.07
CA LEU A 650 -28.42 25.62 31.73
C LEU A 650 -27.84 24.62 30.72
N TYR A 651 -28.61 24.28 29.69
CA TYR A 651 -28.19 23.36 28.64
C TYR A 651 -28.74 23.76 27.27
N ALA A 652 -27.98 23.41 26.24
CA ALA A 652 -28.39 23.44 24.84
C ALA A 652 -28.21 22.03 24.25
N PHE A 653 -29.31 21.34 24.02
CA PHE A 653 -29.31 20.00 23.44
C PHE A 653 -29.41 20.09 21.93
N TYR A 654 -28.58 19.34 21.20
CA TYR A 654 -28.58 19.25 19.75
C TYR A 654 -28.97 17.82 19.32
N PRO A 655 -30.28 17.53 19.15
CA PRO A 655 -30.74 16.23 18.66
C PRO A 655 -30.35 15.99 17.22
N MET A 656 -29.71 14.86 16.92
CA MET A 656 -29.26 14.52 15.57
C MET A 656 -29.26 13.02 15.29
N ALA A 657 -29.60 12.64 14.06
CA ALA A 657 -29.61 11.25 13.59
C ALA A 657 -28.27 10.80 12.97
N SER A 658 -27.32 11.73 12.84
CA SER A 658 -26.02 11.55 12.15
C SER A 658 -24.87 11.96 13.06
N SER A 659 -23.63 11.64 12.69
CA SER A 659 -22.43 12.17 13.36
C SER A 659 -21.91 13.49 12.79
N LEU A 660 -22.71 14.18 11.98
CA LEU A 660 -22.41 15.49 11.38
C LEU A 660 -22.46 16.64 12.42
N VAL A 661 -21.58 16.56 13.42
CA VAL A 661 -21.48 17.51 14.55
C VAL A 661 -20.74 18.79 14.16
N SER A 662 -19.94 18.76 13.09
CA SER A 662 -19.03 19.85 12.71
C SER A 662 -19.74 21.19 12.55
N ARG A 663 -20.95 21.19 11.97
CA ARG A 663 -21.79 22.38 11.75
C ARG A 663 -22.14 23.13 13.05
N TYR A 664 -22.17 22.44 14.18
CA TYR A 664 -22.46 23.03 15.49
C TYR A 664 -21.19 23.29 16.30
N VAL A 665 -20.21 22.40 16.18
CA VAL A 665 -19.01 22.39 17.03
C VAL A 665 -17.93 23.33 16.51
N LEU A 666 -17.72 23.39 15.19
CA LEU A 666 -16.71 24.27 14.57
C LEU A 666 -17.21 25.73 14.46
N ASN A 667 -18.52 25.91 14.37
CA ASN A 667 -19.21 27.20 14.34
C ASN A 667 -20.22 27.31 15.48
N PRO A 668 -19.77 27.31 16.75
CA PRO A 668 -20.66 27.37 17.89
C PRO A 668 -21.30 28.76 18.03
N ASP A 669 -22.53 28.79 18.55
CA ASP A 669 -23.16 30.03 18.98
C ASP A 669 -22.35 30.64 20.14
N SER A 670 -21.80 31.83 19.93
CA SER A 670 -20.98 32.53 20.93
C SER A 670 -21.71 32.86 22.24
N SER A 671 -23.05 32.81 22.24
CA SER A 671 -23.87 33.07 23.43
C SER A 671 -23.97 31.88 24.38
N ILE A 672 -23.56 30.67 23.96
CA ILE A 672 -23.69 29.44 24.75
C ILE A 672 -22.30 28.82 24.98
N PRO A 673 -21.85 28.72 26.25
CA PRO A 673 -20.59 28.06 26.56
C PRO A 673 -20.60 26.57 26.16
N PRO A 674 -19.50 26.02 25.61
CA PRO A 674 -19.41 24.60 25.22
C PRO A 674 -19.80 23.61 26.33
N GLN A 675 -19.52 23.93 27.59
CA GLN A 675 -19.85 23.10 28.76
C GLN A 675 -21.35 22.90 28.98
N ARG A 676 -22.17 23.76 28.38
CA ARG A 676 -23.64 23.69 28.40
C ARG A 676 -24.20 23.03 27.13
N CYS A 677 -23.36 22.76 26.14
CA CYS A 677 -23.78 22.14 24.89
C CYS A 677 -23.72 20.61 24.98
N VAL A 678 -24.82 19.95 24.57
CA VAL A 678 -24.96 18.49 24.61
C VAL A 678 -25.39 17.97 23.26
N VAL A 679 -24.58 17.12 22.62
CA VAL A 679 -24.97 16.39 21.41
C VAL A 679 -25.85 15.21 21.79
N VAL A 680 -27.02 15.09 21.20
CA VAL A 680 -27.96 13.99 21.49
C VAL A 680 -28.09 13.11 20.25
N LEU A 681 -27.61 11.87 20.31
CA LEU A 681 -27.46 11.00 19.12
C LEU A 681 -27.86 9.52 19.37
N PRO A 682 -28.17 8.74 18.32
CA PRO A 682 -28.32 7.29 18.42
C PRO A 682 -27.03 6.63 18.90
N GLY A 683 -27.13 5.59 19.73
CA GLY A 683 -25.95 4.87 20.23
C GLY A 683 -25.04 4.33 19.12
N GLY A 684 -25.62 3.93 17.97
CA GLY A 684 -24.86 3.49 16.79
C GLY A 684 -23.98 4.56 16.14
N ARG A 685 -24.18 5.86 16.44
CA ARG A 685 -23.34 6.96 15.93
C ARG A 685 -22.12 7.24 16.79
N ALA A 686 -22.08 6.75 18.03
CA ALA A 686 -21.01 7.06 18.98
C ALA A 686 -19.63 6.61 18.46
N GLY A 687 -19.55 5.41 17.88
CA GLY A 687 -18.31 4.88 17.30
C GLY A 687 -17.79 5.74 16.14
N LEU A 688 -18.67 6.12 15.21
CA LEU A 688 -18.30 6.98 14.08
C LEU A 688 -17.90 8.40 14.53
N LEU A 689 -18.59 8.98 15.51
CA LEU A 689 -18.18 10.26 16.09
C LEU A 689 -16.81 10.15 16.78
N GLY A 690 -16.57 9.08 17.54
CA GLY A 690 -15.26 8.82 18.16
C GLY A 690 -14.14 8.68 17.12
N TYR A 691 -14.40 7.97 16.02
CA TYR A 691 -13.48 7.86 14.89
C TYR A 691 -13.17 9.25 14.29
N LYS A 692 -14.20 10.06 14.01
CA LYS A 692 -14.03 11.42 13.46
C LYS A 692 -13.25 12.35 14.38
N LEU A 693 -13.51 12.30 15.69
CA LEU A 693 -12.77 13.09 16.69
C LEU A 693 -11.29 12.67 16.74
N LYS A 694 -10.99 11.37 16.68
CA LYS A 694 -9.61 10.88 16.66
C LYS A 694 -8.87 11.29 15.37
N ARG A 695 -9.60 11.35 14.26
CA ARG A 695 -9.07 11.68 12.93
C ARG A 695 -8.82 13.18 12.75
N ASP A 696 -9.76 14.03 13.18
CA ASP A 696 -9.70 15.49 13.02
C ASP A 696 -9.34 16.17 14.35
N PRO A 697 -8.08 16.61 14.55
CA PRO A 697 -7.66 17.26 15.80
C PRO A 697 -8.29 18.65 16.02
N ASN A 698 -8.73 19.33 14.96
CA ASN A 698 -9.45 20.60 15.10
C ASN A 698 -10.87 20.36 15.61
N LEU A 699 -11.54 19.32 15.09
CA LEU A 699 -12.84 18.89 15.60
C LEU A 699 -12.71 18.40 17.05
N GLU A 700 -11.68 17.60 17.37
CA GLU A 700 -11.41 17.16 18.74
C GLU A 700 -11.25 18.34 19.70
N GLN A 701 -10.43 19.33 19.34
CA GLN A 701 -10.21 20.50 20.17
C GLN A 701 -11.48 21.34 20.33
N ALA A 702 -12.25 21.54 19.26
CA ALA A 702 -13.50 22.29 19.29
C ALA A 702 -14.61 21.56 20.08
N PHE A 703 -14.57 20.22 20.12
CA PHE A 703 -15.50 19.39 20.88
C PHE A 703 -15.21 19.40 22.39
N ARG A 704 -14.05 19.92 22.84
CA ARG A 704 -13.72 19.96 24.27
C ARG A 704 -14.77 20.75 25.06
N GLY A 705 -15.28 20.13 26.12
CA GLY A 705 -16.34 20.69 26.97
C GLY A 705 -17.76 20.33 26.51
N TRP A 706 -17.96 19.93 25.26
CA TRP A 706 -19.25 19.37 24.84
C TRP A 706 -19.49 18.02 25.50
N ARG A 707 -20.76 17.72 25.76
CA ARG A 707 -21.18 16.42 26.30
C ARG A 707 -21.95 15.62 25.27
N VAL A 708 -22.03 14.31 25.45
CA VAL A 708 -22.77 13.40 24.55
C VAL A 708 -23.83 12.64 25.34
N LEU A 709 -25.07 12.70 24.87
CA LEU A 709 -26.19 11.98 25.43
C LEU A 709 -26.77 11.02 24.39
N LYS A 710 -26.59 9.71 24.58
CA LYS A 710 -27.14 8.70 23.67
C LYS A 710 -28.65 8.54 23.89
N PHE A 711 -29.43 8.31 22.82
CA PHE A 711 -30.89 8.13 22.91
C PHE A 711 -31.30 7.05 23.92
N ARG A 712 -30.54 5.94 24.00
CA ARG A 712 -30.78 4.86 24.98
C ARG A 712 -30.62 5.33 26.43
N HIS A 713 -29.66 6.23 26.67
CA HIS A 713 -29.37 6.77 27.99
C HIS A 713 -30.40 7.82 28.39
N LEU A 714 -30.78 8.70 27.45
CA LEU A 714 -31.88 9.65 27.66
C LEU A 714 -33.19 8.94 28.07
N ARG A 715 -33.53 7.81 27.43
CA ARG A 715 -34.68 7.00 27.83
C ARG A 715 -34.57 6.54 29.28
N ARG A 716 -33.44 5.95 29.68
CA ARG A 716 -33.18 5.52 31.07
C ARG A 716 -33.31 6.67 32.06
N LEU A 717 -32.70 7.82 31.76
CA LEU A 717 -32.78 9.00 32.63
C LEU A 717 -34.22 9.53 32.76
N SER A 718 -35.03 9.44 31.70
CA SER A 718 -36.43 9.90 31.72
C SER A 718 -37.38 9.02 32.53
N GLU A 719 -36.94 7.81 32.90
CA GLU A 719 -37.65 6.85 33.73
C GLU A 719 -37.22 6.91 35.20
N TRP A 720 -36.15 7.66 35.50
CA TRP A 720 -35.62 7.80 36.86
C TRP A 720 -36.52 8.70 37.70
N THR A 721 -37.12 8.15 38.76
CA THR A 721 -38.11 8.83 39.61
C THR A 721 -37.55 9.95 40.50
N ASP A 722 -36.34 9.80 41.04
CA ASP A 722 -35.71 10.76 41.97
C ASP A 722 -34.71 11.72 41.31
N LEU A 723 -34.86 11.95 40.00
CA LEU A 723 -33.96 12.80 39.23
C LEU A 723 -34.08 14.26 39.66
N ASN A 724 -32.98 14.82 40.17
CA ASN A 724 -32.80 16.24 40.45
C ASN A 724 -31.61 16.81 39.65
N LEU A 725 -31.43 18.13 39.64
CA LEU A 725 -30.42 18.81 38.82
C LEU A 725 -28.97 18.35 39.10
N ASN A 726 -28.66 18.00 40.36
CA ASN A 726 -27.33 17.50 40.73
C ASN A 726 -27.12 16.10 40.16
N SER A 727 -28.06 15.18 40.43
CA SER A 727 -28.02 13.83 39.88
C SER A 727 -28.03 13.82 38.34
N TRP A 728 -28.75 14.74 37.70
CA TRP A 728 -28.72 14.90 36.24
C TRP A 728 -27.32 15.26 35.74
N ASN A 729 -26.66 16.24 36.38
CA ASN A 729 -25.30 16.63 36.03
C ASN A 729 -24.30 15.48 36.15
N ASP A 730 -24.41 14.68 37.21
CA ASP A 730 -23.52 13.55 37.47
C ASP A 730 -23.76 12.38 36.50
N LEU A 731 -25.02 12.14 36.14
CA LEU A 731 -25.41 11.01 35.31
C LEU A 731 -25.35 11.30 33.80
N LEU A 732 -25.30 12.57 33.39
CA LEU A 732 -25.32 12.97 31.98
C LEU A 732 -24.20 12.30 31.18
N ASP A 733 -23.02 12.15 31.80
CA ASP A 733 -21.81 11.62 31.18
C ASP A 733 -21.57 10.12 31.47
N ALA A 734 -22.56 9.42 32.05
CA ALA A 734 -22.43 8.01 32.47
C ALA A 734 -22.45 6.97 31.32
N ASP A 735 -22.65 7.39 30.07
CA ASP A 735 -22.59 6.53 28.86
C ASP A 735 -21.63 7.14 27.81
N PRO A 736 -20.29 7.06 28.03
CA PRO A 736 -19.28 7.77 27.23
C PRO A 736 -19.16 7.25 25.79
N LEU A 737 -18.44 7.97 24.93
CA LEU A 737 -18.28 7.63 23.50
C LEU A 737 -17.54 6.31 23.23
N GLY A 738 -16.77 5.80 24.19
CA GLY A 738 -15.89 4.63 24.03
C GLY A 738 -16.57 3.26 24.07
N TRP A 739 -15.86 2.27 23.50
CA TRP A 739 -16.04 0.82 23.73
C TRP A 739 -15.17 0.31 24.88
N ASP A 740 -14.44 1.19 25.58
CA ASP A 740 -13.74 0.77 26.80
C ASP A 740 -14.79 0.29 27.78
N GLU A 741 -14.61 -0.96 28.23
CA GLU A 741 -15.42 -1.63 29.24
C GLU A 741 -15.90 -0.59 30.23
N ALA A 742 -17.22 -0.50 30.39
CA ALA A 742 -17.84 0.32 31.42
C ALA A 742 -17.01 0.15 32.68
N THR A 743 -16.24 1.17 33.05
CA THR A 743 -15.51 1.17 34.31
C THR A 743 -16.61 1.00 35.33
N GLN A 744 -16.71 -0.20 35.91
CA GLN A 744 -17.66 -0.48 36.96
C GLN A 744 -17.42 0.60 38.00
N LEU A 745 -18.36 1.54 38.10
CA LEU A 745 -18.49 2.35 39.29
C LEU A 745 -18.65 1.35 40.42
N SER A 746 -17.60 1.19 41.22
CA SER A 746 -17.66 0.52 42.51
C SER A 746 -18.64 1.33 43.35
N ILE A 747 -19.89 0.86 43.39
CA ILE A 747 -20.90 1.34 44.32
C ILE A 747 -20.44 0.89 45.71
N LEU A 748 -20.32 1.86 46.61
CA LEU A 748 -20.17 1.66 48.06
C LEU A 748 -21.33 0.86 48.64
#